data_AF-A0A9D1P3F5-F1
#
_entry.id   AF-A0A9D1P3F5-F1
#
_cell.length_a   1.000
_cell.length_b   1.000
_cell.length_c   1.000
_cell.angle_alpha   90.00
_cell.angle_beta   90.00
_cell.angle_gamma   90.00
#
_symmetry.space_group_name_H-M   'P 1'
#
loop_
_entity.id
_entity.type
_entity.pdbx_description
1 polymer ?
#
loop_
_entity_poly.entity_id
_entity_poly.type
_entity_poly.pdbx_seq_one_letter_code
_entity_poly.pdbx_strand_id
1 'polypeptide(L)'
;MKNRTAAWIASLCLGIVSLLGGVQRAEAAEEENFTGENPWALEQVTGVDENGNVYVIPDDGETEYIGRSPLTLAEGGELVNFRTKDVSEVTEYVDETGADGYTNGHYGADAAYLGMEDGKVKFMLSGVIGLVDPTEVTIVSLDEAQSISHYEVIDGRLIHRVTVDMSKTFEESYGSYLDNGDAPSYLQAGTEYYSYDGHYFYTYENFDSMLSDYQAGTREHAVNPEDPYFNYFQFLPFRSQTSYSSQELTAMINDRVEDSSKLLDSGQWMVQDQNQYGINALLVAGIAANESSWGMSNISQTKNNLFGIAAADSNPGELSYEFESPEACIREYTQNFLSQQYINPGNWKYSGGFLGNKASGMNVRYASDPYWGEKAAALVRSLDRANGSRDEGLYTIGIKDILPDENQEYADLNIRREASADSTRVYSTGLRPCMAFLIRGDGPVNGFYQVQSDPVLSSDRSAIGDGGDYNYASMYLYASADYIEIVSSGSSSWPDNFGELSFNDINVESWFYDAVAYIYNHQIMTGMTENVFGPYESTSRAQFAVMLYRMEGEPEVNDTESAFADVPAGQWFSDAIMWAQQEGIITGYTDGPKAGLFGTADTITREQVATMLYRYAEKKGYDLTVSNAWESFGDADKVSEFAREGMAWAVNQGIISGKEDTGTLEPVQNIARAEMATMLMRFMEKF
;
A
#
# COMPACT_ATOMS: atom_id res chain seq x y z
N MET A 1 36.04 -17.60 68.63
CA MET A 1 34.94 -18.52 69.00
C MET A 1 33.65 -17.72 69.14
N LYS A 2 32.51 -18.28 68.71
CA LYS A 2 31.11 -18.16 69.22
C LYS A 2 30.78 -16.99 70.20
N ASN A 3 29.63 -16.31 70.15
CA ASN A 3 28.40 -16.49 69.36
C ASN A 3 27.44 -15.29 69.55
N ARG A 4 26.55 -15.07 68.58
CA ARG A 4 25.12 -14.68 68.71
C ARG A 4 24.66 -13.66 69.79
N THR A 5 23.92 -12.65 69.31
CA THR A 5 22.52 -12.45 69.73
C THR A 5 21.68 -11.94 68.55
N ALA A 6 20.45 -12.44 68.42
CA ALA A 6 19.48 -12.06 67.38
C ALA A 6 18.11 -11.84 68.03
N ALA A 7 17.34 -10.87 67.51
CA ALA A 7 16.01 -10.43 67.97
C ALA A 7 15.52 -9.36 66.97
N TRP A 8 14.28 -9.24 66.45
CA TRP A 8 12.97 -9.93 66.48
C TRP A 8 12.39 -9.87 65.05
N ILE A 9 11.41 -10.64 64.55
CA ILE A 9 10.86 -12.00 64.78
C ILE A 9 10.22 -12.45 63.43
N ALA A 10 9.78 -13.71 63.27
CA ALA A 10 9.00 -14.14 62.09
C ALA A 10 7.80 -15.05 62.44
N SER A 11 6.79 -15.02 61.55
CA SER A 11 5.72 -16.02 61.30
C SER A 11 4.61 -16.29 62.32
N LEU A 12 3.36 -16.12 61.84
CA LEU A 12 2.12 -16.94 61.97
C LEU A 12 0.96 -16.02 61.50
N CYS A 13 -0.03 -16.39 60.68
CA CYS A 13 -0.52 -17.70 60.24
C CYS A 13 -1.13 -17.66 58.81
N LEU A 14 -1.51 -18.83 58.26
CA LEU A 14 -2.05 -19.04 56.91
C LEU A 14 -3.49 -18.50 56.70
N GLY A 15 -3.86 -18.25 55.42
CA GLY A 15 -5.20 -18.61 54.93
C GLY A 15 -5.83 -17.75 53.81
N ILE A 16 -5.64 -18.13 52.53
CA ILE A 16 -6.61 -18.14 51.41
C ILE A 16 -7.37 -16.80 51.15
N VAL A 17 -7.21 -16.10 50.01
CA VAL A 17 -7.75 -16.40 48.65
C VAL A 17 -6.82 -15.86 47.54
N SER A 18 -6.97 -16.42 46.35
CA SER A 18 -6.23 -16.26 45.09
C SER A 18 -6.33 -14.91 44.34
N LEU A 19 -5.41 -14.77 43.36
CA LEU A 19 -5.49 -13.99 42.11
C LEU A 19 -5.37 -12.45 42.20
N LEU A 20 -4.16 -11.96 41.93
CA LEU A 20 -3.84 -11.05 40.82
C LEU A 20 -2.29 -10.99 40.71
N GLY A 21 -1.74 -11.55 39.64
CA GLY A 21 -0.29 -11.59 39.41
C GLY A 21 0.22 -10.24 38.90
N GLY A 22 1.23 -9.68 39.55
CA GLY A 22 1.87 -8.44 39.13
C GLY A 22 3.17 -8.69 38.38
N VAL A 23 3.43 -7.82 37.39
CA VAL A 23 4.74 -7.25 37.05
C VAL A 23 5.96 -8.14 37.33
N GLN A 24 6.51 -8.74 36.27
CA GLN A 24 7.93 -9.10 36.23
C GLN A 24 8.69 -8.18 35.26
N ARG A 25 9.93 -7.95 35.66
CA ARG A 25 10.94 -7.08 35.03
C ARG A 25 11.24 -7.55 33.61
N ALA A 26 11.51 -6.61 32.70
CA ALA A 26 12.11 -6.93 31.41
C ALA A 26 13.44 -7.69 31.61
N GLU A 27 13.55 -8.83 30.96
CA GLU A 27 14.84 -9.47 30.66
C GLU A 27 15.38 -8.84 29.36
N ALA A 28 16.70 -8.89 29.17
CA ALA A 28 17.31 -8.33 27.97
C ALA A 28 16.87 -9.15 26.75
N ALA A 29 16.49 -8.46 25.67
CA ALA A 29 16.35 -9.11 24.37
C ALA A 29 17.72 -9.67 23.93
N GLU A 30 17.71 -10.80 23.25
CA GLU A 30 18.89 -11.29 22.55
C GLU A 30 19.17 -10.35 21.37
N GLU A 31 20.45 -10.13 21.05
CA GLU A 31 20.85 -9.44 19.83
C GLU A 31 20.51 -10.35 18.64
N GLU A 32 19.30 -10.19 18.08
CA GLU A 32 18.99 -10.72 16.75
C GLU A 32 19.77 -9.89 15.71
N ASN A 33 20.74 -10.52 15.05
CA ASN A 33 21.45 -9.89 13.94
C ASN A 33 20.42 -9.54 12.85
N PHE A 34 20.32 -8.25 12.52
CA PHE A 34 19.30 -7.75 11.61
C PHE A 34 19.56 -8.21 10.17
N THR A 35 18.72 -9.12 9.67
CA THR A 35 18.63 -9.44 8.24
C THR A 35 17.32 -8.89 7.68
N GLY A 36 17.39 -8.27 6.49
CA GLY A 36 16.21 -7.81 5.78
C GLY A 36 15.31 -8.96 5.32
N GLU A 37 14.14 -8.64 4.77
CA GLU A 37 13.24 -9.64 4.17
C GLU A 37 13.68 -10.09 2.78
N ASN A 38 14.32 -9.19 2.01
CA ASN A 38 15.09 -9.54 0.81
C ASN A 38 16.58 -9.16 1.00
N PRO A 39 17.34 -9.91 1.83
CA PRO A 39 18.77 -9.69 2.03
C PRO A 39 19.61 -10.43 0.96
N TRP A 40 19.02 -11.44 0.33
CA TRP A 40 19.66 -12.37 -0.61
C TRP A 40 18.74 -12.63 -1.82
N ALA A 41 18.85 -11.79 -2.84
CA ALA A 41 18.54 -12.24 -4.20
C ALA A 41 19.56 -13.32 -4.56
N LEU A 42 19.18 -14.60 -4.42
CA LEU A 42 20.09 -15.72 -4.63
C LEU A 42 20.69 -15.68 -6.04
N GLU A 43 22.02 -15.48 -6.07
CA GLU A 43 22.96 -15.51 -7.19
C GLU A 43 23.04 -14.31 -8.15
N GLN A 44 22.11 -13.34 -8.18
CA GLN A 44 22.12 -12.29 -9.23
C GLN A 44 21.67 -10.90 -8.77
N VAL A 45 22.52 -9.89 -8.99
CA VAL A 45 22.22 -8.46 -8.82
C VAL A 45 21.40 -7.99 -10.03
N THR A 46 20.34 -7.22 -9.79
CA THR A 46 19.47 -6.70 -10.87
C THR A 46 19.55 -5.19 -11.07
N GLY A 47 19.52 -4.82 -12.35
CA GLY A 47 19.44 -3.44 -12.82
C GLY A 47 18.09 -3.14 -13.45
N VAL A 48 17.77 -1.85 -13.53
CA VAL A 48 16.61 -1.31 -14.28
C VAL A 48 17.10 -0.24 -15.25
N ASP A 49 16.64 -0.30 -16.50
CA ASP A 49 16.93 0.71 -17.52
C ASP A 49 15.86 1.82 -17.57
N GLU A 50 16.11 2.87 -18.36
CA GLU A 50 15.23 4.04 -18.45
C GLU A 50 13.86 3.72 -19.10
N ASN A 51 13.70 2.51 -19.63
CA ASN A 51 12.47 2.00 -20.24
C ASN A 51 11.71 1.06 -19.28
N GLY A 52 12.25 0.78 -18.10
CA GLY A 52 11.67 -0.13 -17.11
C GLY A 52 11.88 -1.61 -17.42
N ASN A 53 12.93 -1.97 -18.15
CA ASN A 53 13.34 -3.36 -18.30
C ASN A 53 14.21 -3.78 -17.10
N VAL A 54 13.88 -4.91 -16.48
CA VAL A 54 14.70 -5.52 -15.42
C VAL A 54 15.69 -6.48 -16.04
N TYR A 55 16.98 -6.35 -15.72
CA TYR A 55 18.04 -7.22 -16.23
C TYR A 55 19.04 -7.61 -15.14
N VAL A 56 19.84 -8.64 -15.41
CA VAL A 56 20.92 -9.08 -14.52
C VAL A 56 22.18 -8.26 -14.81
N ILE A 57 22.74 -7.65 -13.78
CA ILE A 57 24.06 -7.01 -13.84
C ILE A 57 25.10 -8.13 -13.78
N PRO A 58 26.01 -8.27 -14.76
CA PRO A 58 27.07 -9.26 -14.69
C PRO A 58 28.02 -8.95 -13.54
N ASP A 59 28.25 -9.92 -12.65
CA ASP A 59 29.35 -9.87 -11.70
C ASP A 59 30.60 -10.47 -12.37
N ASP A 60 31.70 -9.70 -12.37
CA ASP A 60 33.01 -10.18 -12.84
C ASP A 60 33.79 -10.92 -11.75
N GLY A 61 33.30 -10.88 -10.50
CA GLY A 61 33.91 -11.50 -9.33
C GLY A 61 35.13 -10.76 -8.81
N GLU A 62 35.42 -9.55 -9.30
CA GLU A 62 36.51 -8.72 -8.83
C GLU A 62 35.97 -7.66 -7.83
N THR A 63 36.38 -7.79 -6.57
CA THR A 63 36.20 -6.75 -5.55
C THR A 63 37.35 -5.73 -5.62
N GLU A 64 37.80 -5.37 -6.83
CA GLU A 64 39.13 -4.76 -7.01
C GLU A 64 39.24 -3.37 -6.36
N TYR A 65 40.29 -3.23 -5.56
CA TYR A 65 40.35 -2.27 -4.47
C TYR A 65 40.89 -0.92 -4.95
N ILE A 66 40.05 -0.10 -5.59
CA ILE A 66 40.32 1.34 -5.66
C ILE A 66 39.90 1.94 -4.32
N GLY A 67 40.90 2.34 -3.55
CA GLY A 67 40.69 3.00 -2.27
C GLY A 67 41.91 2.88 -1.35
N ARG A 68 41.89 3.68 -0.29
CA ARG A 68 42.93 3.74 0.73
C ARG A 68 42.33 3.59 2.11
N SER A 69 43.20 3.43 3.11
CA SER A 69 42.77 3.37 4.50
C SER A 69 42.07 4.69 4.91
N PRO A 70 40.95 4.65 5.65
CA PRO A 70 40.28 5.85 6.18
C PRO A 70 41.18 6.73 7.09
N LEU A 71 42.36 6.23 7.49
CA LEU A 71 43.35 6.96 8.28
C LEU A 71 44.31 7.84 7.43
N THR A 72 44.17 7.84 6.11
CA THR A 72 44.92 8.73 5.19
C THR A 72 43.98 9.74 4.53
N LEU A 73 44.15 11.02 4.85
CA LEU A 73 43.40 12.15 4.29
C LEU A 73 43.96 12.60 2.92
N ALA A 74 43.13 13.29 2.12
CA ALA A 74 43.50 13.90 0.83
C ALA A 74 43.33 15.43 0.88
N GLU A 75 43.74 16.09 -0.19
CA GLU A 75 43.22 17.39 -0.57
C GLU A 75 42.14 17.14 -1.64
N GLY A 76 40.94 17.73 -1.48
CA GLY A 76 39.78 17.52 -2.37
C GLY A 76 38.74 16.54 -1.82
N GLY A 77 37.60 16.43 -2.51
CA GLY A 77 36.45 15.63 -2.11
C GLY A 77 36.72 14.13 -2.00
N GLU A 78 35.95 13.47 -1.14
CA GLU A 78 36.10 12.06 -0.81
C GLU A 78 34.76 11.32 -0.86
N LEU A 79 34.85 10.04 -1.21
CA LEU A 79 33.74 9.11 -1.41
C LEU A 79 33.98 7.86 -0.54
N VAL A 80 32.88 7.23 -0.11
CA VAL A 80 32.90 5.92 0.54
C VAL A 80 32.45 4.88 -0.47
N ASN A 81 33.31 3.88 -0.71
CA ASN A 81 32.99 2.72 -1.53
C ASN A 81 32.56 1.53 -0.64
N PHE A 82 31.34 1.06 -0.86
CA PHE A 82 30.69 -0.08 -0.20
C PHE A 82 30.87 -1.42 -0.95
N ARG A 83 31.39 -1.42 -2.20
CA ARG A 83 31.70 -2.65 -2.96
C ARG A 83 33.02 -3.27 -2.45
N THR A 84 32.99 -3.79 -1.23
CA THR A 84 34.16 -4.34 -0.51
C THR A 84 34.03 -5.83 -0.18
N LYS A 85 32.83 -6.40 -0.36
CA LYS A 85 32.45 -7.76 0.04
C LYS A 85 31.99 -8.62 -1.14
N ASP A 86 31.78 -9.90 -0.88
CA ASP A 86 31.09 -10.79 -1.83
C ASP A 86 29.67 -10.29 -2.14
N VAL A 87 29.17 -10.59 -3.33
CA VAL A 87 27.83 -10.18 -3.79
C VAL A 87 26.69 -10.66 -2.90
N SER A 88 26.89 -11.76 -2.16
CA SER A 88 25.93 -12.32 -1.21
C SER A 88 25.95 -11.68 0.20
N GLU A 89 26.90 -10.78 0.46
CA GLU A 89 27.08 -10.16 1.78
C GLU A 89 26.45 -8.75 1.85
N VAL A 90 26.20 -8.27 3.07
CA VAL A 90 25.72 -6.90 3.32
C VAL A 90 26.71 -6.16 4.24
N THR A 91 26.69 -4.84 4.15
CA THR A 91 27.43 -3.95 5.05
C THR A 91 26.44 -3.28 5.99
N GLU A 92 26.59 -3.57 7.28
CA GLU A 92 25.78 -3.02 8.36
C GLU A 92 26.29 -1.63 8.80
N TYR A 93 25.37 -0.77 9.22
CA TYR A 93 25.66 0.56 9.76
C TYR A 93 24.63 0.93 10.83
N VAL A 94 24.90 1.98 11.61
CA VAL A 94 23.91 2.60 12.50
C VAL A 94 23.52 3.95 11.90
N ASP A 95 22.22 4.20 11.71
CA ASP A 95 21.69 5.47 11.19
C ASP A 95 21.76 6.60 12.23
N GLU A 96 21.59 7.84 11.79
CA GLU A 96 21.58 9.04 12.65
C GLU A 96 20.47 9.06 13.72
N THR A 97 19.45 8.21 13.60
CA THR A 97 18.42 8.01 14.64
C THR A 97 18.85 6.99 15.70
N GLY A 98 20.01 6.35 15.51
CA GLY A 98 20.54 5.28 16.37
C GLY A 98 19.98 3.90 16.05
N ALA A 99 19.36 3.70 14.89
CA ALA A 99 18.79 2.41 14.48
C ALA A 99 19.71 1.67 13.50
N ASP A 100 19.76 0.34 13.61
CA ASP A 100 20.58 -0.49 12.72
C ASP A 100 20.02 -0.47 11.28
N GLY A 101 20.92 -0.42 10.31
CA GLY A 101 20.66 -0.41 8.87
C GLY A 101 21.69 -1.23 8.09
N TYR A 102 21.44 -1.43 6.80
CA TYR A 102 22.20 -2.34 5.94
C TYR A 102 22.10 -1.92 4.47
N THR A 103 23.19 -2.15 3.73
CA THR A 103 23.27 -1.96 2.27
C THR A 103 24.10 -3.06 1.61
N ASN A 104 23.95 -3.26 0.31
CA ASN A 104 24.84 -4.12 -0.49
C ASN A 104 25.49 -3.27 -1.60
N GLY A 105 26.83 -3.19 -1.57
CA GLY A 105 27.61 -2.34 -2.46
C GLY A 105 27.64 -2.75 -3.93
N HIS A 106 27.13 -3.93 -4.29
CA HIS A 106 26.99 -4.34 -5.70
C HIS A 106 25.74 -3.75 -6.36
N TYR A 107 24.74 -3.32 -5.58
CA TYR A 107 23.56 -2.61 -6.09
C TYR A 107 23.77 -1.10 -6.21
N GLY A 108 24.66 -0.54 -5.39
CA GLY A 108 25.09 0.86 -5.41
C GLY A 108 26.37 1.01 -4.62
N ALA A 109 27.47 1.33 -5.31
CA ALA A 109 28.81 1.22 -4.74
C ALA A 109 29.24 2.45 -3.92
N ASP A 110 28.76 3.64 -4.27
CA ASP A 110 29.30 4.92 -3.79
C ASP A 110 28.38 5.68 -2.82
N ALA A 111 29.00 6.47 -1.94
CA ALA A 111 28.35 7.31 -0.95
C ALA A 111 29.22 8.54 -0.64
N ALA A 112 28.63 9.62 -0.15
CA ALA A 112 29.38 10.80 0.33
C ALA A 112 30.21 10.46 1.57
N TYR A 113 31.49 10.83 1.61
CA TYR A 113 32.28 10.78 2.85
C TYR A 113 32.08 12.04 3.68
N LEU A 114 31.58 11.88 4.91
CA LEU A 114 31.30 12.99 5.83
C LEU A 114 32.31 13.08 6.98
N GLY A 115 33.34 12.21 7.01
CA GLY A 115 34.42 12.24 8.00
C GLY A 115 34.45 11.01 8.91
N MET A 116 35.02 11.20 10.11
CA MET A 116 35.11 10.17 11.15
C MET A 116 34.37 10.63 12.41
N GLU A 117 33.53 9.76 12.96
CA GLU A 117 32.75 9.99 14.18
C GLU A 117 32.81 8.74 15.06
N ASP A 118 33.16 8.88 16.34
CA ASP A 118 33.41 7.79 17.30
C ASP A 118 34.28 6.62 16.78
N GLY A 119 35.19 6.92 15.84
CA GLY A 119 36.09 5.94 15.23
C GLY A 119 35.49 5.17 14.05
N LYS A 120 34.23 5.44 13.68
CA LYS A 120 33.54 4.96 12.49
C LYS A 120 33.61 5.97 11.34
N VAL A 121 33.42 5.49 10.12
CA VAL A 121 33.25 6.34 8.93
C VAL A 121 31.83 6.88 8.93
N LYS A 122 31.66 8.20 8.85
CA LYS A 122 30.37 8.86 8.66
C LYS A 122 30.13 9.07 7.17
N PHE A 123 28.95 8.70 6.67
CA PHE A 123 28.61 8.74 5.25
C PHE A 123 27.17 9.21 5.01
N MET A 124 26.85 9.56 3.75
CA MET A 124 25.47 9.62 3.27
C MET A 124 25.27 8.74 2.03
N LEU A 125 24.24 7.89 2.05
CA LEU A 125 23.85 6.98 0.97
C LEU A 125 22.31 6.92 0.86
N SER A 126 21.73 7.17 -0.31
CA SER A 126 20.27 7.03 -0.54
C SER A 126 19.42 7.66 0.59
N GLY A 127 19.72 8.92 0.91
CA GLY A 127 19.10 9.73 1.96
C GLY A 127 19.63 9.50 3.38
N VAL A 128 20.17 8.32 3.71
CA VAL A 128 20.54 8.03 5.12
C VAL A 128 21.93 8.57 5.45
N ILE A 129 22.05 9.28 6.58
CA ILE A 129 23.33 9.51 7.24
C ILE A 129 23.56 8.36 8.22
N GLY A 130 24.76 7.75 8.18
CA GLY A 130 25.08 6.63 9.04
C GLY A 130 26.56 6.53 9.41
N LEU A 131 26.83 5.64 10.39
CA LEU A 131 28.14 5.28 10.88
C LEU A 131 28.46 3.81 10.56
N VAL A 132 29.47 3.58 9.72
CA VAL A 132 29.94 2.25 9.32
C VAL A 132 31.33 1.95 9.89
N ASP A 133 31.62 0.68 10.19
CA ASP A 133 32.95 0.30 10.66
C ASP A 133 34.01 0.50 9.55
N PRO A 134 35.16 1.14 9.83
CA PRO A 134 36.19 1.41 8.83
C PRO A 134 36.82 0.18 8.17
N THR A 135 36.56 -1.05 8.66
CA THR A 135 36.98 -2.28 7.98
C THR A 135 36.05 -2.72 6.83
N GLU A 136 34.81 -2.23 6.83
CA GLU A 136 33.76 -2.70 5.92
C GLU A 136 33.65 -1.86 4.64
N VAL A 137 34.36 -0.73 4.57
CA VAL A 137 34.30 0.24 3.47
C VAL A 137 35.71 0.73 3.09
N THR A 138 35.82 1.34 1.92
CA THR A 138 37.06 2.04 1.50
C THR A 138 36.80 3.51 1.22
N ILE A 139 37.81 4.36 1.40
CA ILE A 139 37.73 5.78 1.01
C ILE A 139 38.44 5.97 -0.33
N VAL A 140 37.75 6.64 -1.24
CA VAL A 140 38.21 6.95 -2.61
C VAL A 140 38.23 8.47 -2.76
N SER A 141 39.29 9.04 -3.32
CA SER A 141 39.28 10.48 -3.65
C SER A 141 38.48 10.73 -4.93
N LEU A 142 37.85 11.91 -5.03
CA LEU A 142 37.01 12.28 -6.17
C LEU A 142 37.75 12.22 -7.52
N ASP A 143 39.06 12.51 -7.51
CA ASP A 143 39.94 12.44 -8.69
C ASP A 143 40.35 11.00 -9.09
N GLU A 144 40.22 10.02 -8.18
CA GLU A 144 40.56 8.61 -8.44
C GLU A 144 39.36 7.80 -8.95
N ALA A 145 38.13 8.19 -8.59
CA ALA A 145 36.90 7.54 -9.03
C ALA A 145 36.75 7.62 -10.57
N GLN A 146 36.56 6.47 -11.22
CA GLN A 146 36.30 6.38 -12.66
C GLN A 146 34.81 6.47 -13.00
N SER A 147 33.95 6.22 -12.01
CA SER A 147 32.52 6.47 -12.08
C SER A 147 31.97 6.84 -10.69
N ILE A 148 30.90 7.64 -10.69
CA ILE A 148 30.18 8.16 -9.52
C ILE A 148 28.69 8.15 -9.88
N SER A 149 27.82 7.85 -8.92
CA SER A 149 26.38 7.92 -9.11
C SER A 149 25.96 9.38 -9.34
N HIS A 150 25.22 9.62 -10.40
CA HIS A 150 24.83 10.98 -10.80
C HIS A 150 23.49 10.99 -11.54
N TYR A 151 22.90 12.17 -11.56
CA TYR A 151 21.67 12.48 -12.25
C TYR A 151 22.01 13.31 -13.49
N GLU A 152 21.32 13.04 -14.59
CA GLU A 152 21.40 13.85 -15.80
C GLU A 152 20.02 14.05 -16.43
N VAL A 153 19.91 15.03 -17.33
CA VAL A 153 18.67 15.29 -18.07
C VAL A 153 18.78 14.73 -19.49
N ILE A 154 18.09 13.61 -19.74
CA ILE A 154 17.95 12.98 -21.06
C ILE A 154 16.52 13.18 -21.55
N ASP A 155 16.34 13.77 -22.75
CA ASP A 155 15.04 14.00 -23.38
C ASP A 155 13.97 14.66 -22.47
N GLY A 156 14.41 15.50 -21.53
CA GLY A 156 13.55 16.20 -20.56
C GLY A 156 13.18 15.38 -19.32
N ARG A 157 13.72 14.16 -19.17
CA ARG A 157 13.56 13.28 -18.01
C ARG A 157 14.79 13.37 -17.11
N LEU A 158 14.59 13.27 -15.81
CA LEU A 158 15.67 13.15 -14.83
C LEU A 158 16.05 11.67 -14.70
N ILE A 159 17.24 11.30 -15.18
CA ILE A 159 17.74 9.92 -15.11
C ILE A 159 18.83 9.83 -14.05
N HIS A 160 18.67 8.93 -13.07
CA HIS A 160 19.73 8.59 -12.11
C HIS A 160 20.53 7.40 -12.62
N ARG A 161 21.83 7.62 -12.85
CA ARG A 161 22.79 6.55 -13.12
C ARG A 161 23.44 6.10 -11.83
N VAL A 162 23.16 4.85 -11.42
CA VAL A 162 23.72 4.25 -10.20
C VAL A 162 25.01 3.51 -10.53
N THR A 163 26.15 3.94 -9.97
CA THR A 163 27.40 3.18 -10.12
C THR A 163 27.38 1.93 -9.24
N VAL A 164 27.79 0.82 -9.83
CA VAL A 164 28.00 -0.48 -9.16
C VAL A 164 29.47 -0.85 -9.06
N ASP A 165 30.36 -0.09 -9.71
CA ASP A 165 31.81 -0.19 -9.54
C ASP A 165 32.51 1.13 -9.93
N MET A 166 33.03 1.83 -8.92
CA MET A 166 33.75 3.09 -9.05
C MET A 166 35.10 2.95 -9.80
N SER A 167 35.60 1.74 -10.04
CA SER A 167 36.85 1.46 -10.74
C SER A 167 36.73 1.39 -12.25
N LYS A 168 35.54 1.09 -12.77
CA LYS A 168 35.28 0.90 -14.20
C LYS A 168 34.87 2.22 -14.85
N THR A 169 34.95 2.27 -16.17
CA THR A 169 34.50 3.41 -16.99
C THR A 169 33.29 3.08 -17.87
N PHE A 170 32.26 3.91 -17.81
CA PHE A 170 31.06 3.96 -18.65
C PHE A 170 30.25 2.65 -18.80
N GLU A 171 30.65 1.72 -19.68
CA GLU A 171 29.81 0.59 -20.10
C GLU A 171 29.65 -0.49 -19.01
N GLU A 172 30.63 -0.63 -18.11
CA GLU A 172 30.62 -1.60 -17.00
C GLU A 172 30.35 -0.95 -15.63
N SER A 173 30.33 0.39 -15.57
CA SER A 173 30.24 1.17 -14.33
C SER A 173 28.84 1.23 -13.73
N TYR A 174 27.82 1.34 -14.58
CA TYR A 174 26.47 1.76 -14.18
C TYR A 174 25.49 0.60 -14.27
N GLY A 175 25.00 0.17 -13.10
CA GLY A 175 24.10 -0.96 -12.97
C GLY A 175 22.62 -0.59 -13.19
N SER A 176 22.25 0.68 -13.16
CA SER A 176 20.87 1.14 -13.39
C SER A 176 20.79 2.56 -13.92
N TYR A 177 19.71 2.83 -14.66
CA TYR A 177 19.41 4.09 -15.34
C TYR A 177 17.95 4.45 -15.02
N LEU A 178 17.69 5.07 -13.88
CA LEU A 178 16.36 5.18 -13.30
C LEU A 178 15.65 6.45 -13.76
N ASP A 179 14.52 6.32 -14.47
CA ASP A 179 13.65 7.45 -14.83
C ASP A 179 12.87 7.94 -13.60
N ASN A 180 13.33 9.05 -13.02
CA ASN A 180 12.81 9.59 -11.77
C ASN A 180 11.67 10.58 -11.92
N GLY A 181 11.34 11.01 -13.14
CA GLY A 181 10.34 12.05 -13.38
C GLY A 181 10.73 13.01 -14.50
N ASP A 182 9.87 13.99 -14.74
CA ASP A 182 10.25 15.14 -15.58
C ASP A 182 11.38 15.91 -14.89
N ALA A 183 12.36 16.36 -15.67
CA ALA A 183 13.47 17.14 -15.17
C ALA A 183 12.99 18.54 -14.71
N PRO A 184 13.26 18.93 -13.43
CA PRO A 184 13.00 20.28 -12.98
C PRO A 184 13.77 21.31 -13.80
N SER A 185 13.18 22.49 -14.01
CA SER A 185 13.72 23.51 -14.91
C SER A 185 15.11 24.08 -14.52
N TYR A 186 15.55 23.85 -13.28
CA TYR A 186 16.90 24.20 -12.80
C TYR A 186 17.98 23.17 -13.18
N LEU A 187 17.61 21.96 -13.60
CA LEU A 187 18.52 20.96 -14.15
C LEU A 187 18.56 21.05 -15.69
N GLN A 188 19.73 20.86 -16.28
CA GLN A 188 20.00 21.11 -17.70
C GLN A 188 20.65 19.91 -18.38
N ALA A 189 20.24 19.62 -19.61
CA ALA A 189 20.79 18.53 -20.40
C ALA A 189 22.29 18.73 -20.69
N GLY A 190 23.07 17.64 -20.62
CA GLY A 190 24.52 17.66 -20.78
C GLY A 190 25.29 18.19 -19.57
N THR A 191 24.67 18.24 -18.39
CA THR A 191 25.32 18.47 -17.09
C THR A 191 25.06 17.27 -16.19
N GLU A 192 26.12 16.75 -15.56
CA GLU A 192 26.01 15.75 -14.49
C GLU A 192 25.78 16.44 -13.13
N TYR A 193 24.86 15.89 -12.35
CA TYR A 193 24.48 16.39 -11.03
C TYR A 193 24.62 15.28 -9.98
N TYR A 194 25.26 15.58 -8.86
CA TYR A 194 25.48 14.63 -7.77
C TYR A 194 24.50 14.93 -6.62
N SER A 195 23.95 13.87 -6.03
CA SER A 195 23.05 13.93 -4.90
C SER A 195 22.96 12.56 -4.22
N TYR A 196 23.34 12.45 -2.95
CA TYR A 196 23.13 11.22 -2.18
C TYR A 196 21.85 11.24 -1.34
N ASP A 197 21.08 12.33 -1.38
CA ASP A 197 19.71 12.37 -0.85
C ASP A 197 18.62 12.20 -1.91
N GLY A 198 18.91 12.49 -3.18
CA GLY A 198 17.96 12.46 -4.30
C GLY A 198 17.03 13.69 -4.37
N HIS A 199 17.29 14.70 -3.55
CA HIS A 199 16.45 15.88 -3.36
C HIS A 199 17.17 17.19 -3.76
N TYR A 200 18.45 17.30 -3.41
CA TYR A 200 19.27 18.48 -3.64
C TYR A 200 20.47 18.14 -4.53
N PHE A 201 20.65 18.89 -5.61
CA PHE A 201 21.60 18.58 -6.68
C PHE A 201 22.80 19.51 -6.69
N TYR A 202 23.99 18.95 -6.94
CA TYR A 202 25.25 19.68 -6.99
C TYR A 202 26.00 19.38 -8.29
N THR A 203 26.63 20.38 -8.91
CA THR A 203 27.53 20.15 -10.05
C THR A 203 28.90 19.64 -9.57
N TYR A 204 29.67 18.99 -10.44
CA TYR A 204 31.02 18.48 -10.11
C TYR A 204 31.93 19.53 -9.43
N GLU A 205 31.91 20.78 -9.93
CA GLU A 205 32.68 21.90 -9.37
C GLU A 205 32.31 22.25 -7.92
N ASN A 206 31.13 21.83 -7.45
CA ASN A 206 30.59 22.08 -6.11
C ASN A 206 30.54 20.80 -5.25
N PHE A 207 31.22 19.72 -5.63
CA PHE A 207 31.17 18.45 -4.88
C PHE A 207 31.68 18.61 -3.43
N ASP A 208 32.77 19.37 -3.23
CA ASP A 208 33.28 19.70 -1.88
C ASP A 208 32.26 20.52 -1.06
N SER A 209 31.45 21.35 -1.72
CA SER A 209 30.38 22.10 -1.09
C SER A 209 29.21 21.20 -0.70
N MET A 210 28.88 20.17 -1.50
CA MET A 210 27.90 19.14 -1.12
C MET A 210 28.32 18.43 0.17
N LEU A 211 29.56 17.98 0.27
CA LEU A 211 30.08 17.33 1.49
C LEU A 211 30.02 18.26 2.71
N SER A 212 30.37 19.54 2.51
CA SER A 212 30.33 20.58 3.56
C SER A 212 28.89 20.87 4.03
N ASP A 213 27.95 20.99 3.09
CA ASP A 213 26.52 21.19 3.35
C ASP A 213 25.95 20.00 4.12
N TYR A 214 26.28 18.77 3.71
CA TYR A 214 25.83 17.53 4.35
C TYR A 214 26.37 17.42 5.79
N GLN A 215 27.64 17.76 6.03
CA GLN A 215 28.23 17.85 7.37
C GLN A 215 27.56 18.93 8.25
N ALA A 216 27.12 20.03 7.66
CA ALA A 216 26.44 21.12 8.36
C ALA A 216 24.95 20.85 8.62
N GLY A 217 24.33 19.88 7.92
CA GLY A 217 22.87 19.66 7.96
C GLY A 217 22.10 20.67 7.09
N THR A 218 22.76 21.32 6.13
CA THR A 218 22.20 22.38 5.27
C THR A 218 22.26 21.98 3.79
N ARG A 219 21.78 22.82 2.89
CA ARG A 219 21.86 22.65 1.42
C ARG A 219 22.18 23.95 0.68
N GLU A 220 22.84 24.91 1.34
CA GLU A 220 23.02 26.28 0.86
C GLU A 220 23.69 26.41 -0.51
N HIS A 221 24.52 25.43 -0.92
CA HIS A 221 25.27 25.42 -2.18
C HIS A 221 24.66 24.52 -3.26
N ALA A 222 23.49 23.93 -3.01
CA ALA A 222 22.75 23.17 -4.01
C ALA A 222 22.32 24.06 -5.20
N VAL A 223 21.98 23.42 -6.31
CA VAL A 223 21.34 24.07 -7.47
C VAL A 223 19.90 24.49 -7.14
N ASN A 224 19.27 23.80 -6.20
CA ASN A 224 17.87 23.95 -5.78
C ASN A 224 17.70 24.02 -4.24
N PRO A 225 18.35 24.98 -3.55
CA PRO A 225 18.40 25.01 -2.08
C PRO A 225 17.05 25.31 -1.41
N GLU A 226 16.10 25.88 -2.16
CA GLU A 226 14.77 26.31 -1.70
C GLU A 226 13.63 25.59 -2.47
N ASP A 227 13.96 24.56 -3.27
CA ASP A 227 13.03 23.85 -4.17
C ASP A 227 13.44 22.36 -4.28
N PRO A 228 13.35 21.58 -3.19
CA PRO A 228 13.81 20.20 -3.15
C PRO A 228 12.99 19.30 -4.06
N TYR A 229 13.67 18.43 -4.81
CA TYR A 229 13.02 17.47 -5.69
C TYR A 229 12.52 16.25 -4.92
N PHE A 230 11.33 15.75 -5.23
CA PHE A 230 10.87 14.45 -4.74
C PHE A 230 10.36 13.60 -5.90
N ASN A 231 10.98 12.43 -6.11
CA ASN A 231 10.54 11.45 -7.11
C ASN A 231 9.12 10.97 -6.74
N TYR A 232 8.14 11.38 -7.54
CA TYR A 232 6.72 11.29 -7.16
C TYR A 232 6.30 9.90 -6.70
N PHE A 233 6.54 8.85 -7.50
CA PHE A 233 6.12 7.49 -7.13
C PHE A 233 6.97 6.86 -6.01
N GLN A 234 8.22 7.28 -5.83
CA GLN A 234 9.07 6.80 -4.73
C GLN A 234 8.55 7.30 -3.38
N PHE A 235 8.00 8.51 -3.34
CA PHE A 235 7.46 9.13 -2.12
C PHE A 235 5.94 9.15 -2.05
N LEU A 236 5.23 8.54 -3.01
CA LEU A 236 3.77 8.36 -2.98
C LEU A 236 3.39 7.34 -1.91
N PRO A 237 2.59 7.70 -0.89
CA PRO A 237 2.10 6.74 0.09
C PRO A 237 1.23 5.64 -0.53
N PHE A 238 1.42 4.41 -0.07
CA PHE A 238 0.66 3.23 -0.46
C PHE A 238 -0.84 3.33 -0.22
N ARG A 239 -1.28 4.24 0.68
CA ARG A 239 -2.70 4.56 0.93
C ARG A 239 -3.32 5.50 -0.11
N SER A 240 -2.63 5.76 -1.21
CA SER A 240 -3.21 6.31 -2.43
C SER A 240 -3.96 5.24 -3.23
N GLN A 241 -4.70 5.64 -4.26
CA GLN A 241 -5.33 4.72 -5.21
C GLN A 241 -4.81 5.00 -6.62
N THR A 242 -4.68 3.95 -7.42
CA THR A 242 -4.53 4.12 -8.86
C THR A 242 -5.84 4.55 -9.49
N SER A 243 -5.78 5.42 -10.51
CA SER A 243 -6.95 5.84 -11.30
C SER A 243 -7.34 4.81 -12.37
N TYR A 244 -6.50 3.81 -12.60
CA TYR A 244 -6.70 2.75 -13.59
C TYR A 244 -7.65 1.67 -13.06
N SER A 245 -8.66 1.29 -13.84
CA SER A 245 -9.56 0.17 -13.51
C SER A 245 -8.88 -1.20 -13.63
N SER A 246 -9.51 -2.24 -13.08
CA SER A 246 -9.05 -3.63 -13.18
C SER A 246 -8.72 -4.07 -14.61
N GLN A 247 -9.57 -3.69 -15.57
CA GLN A 247 -9.36 -4.01 -16.98
C GLN A 247 -8.16 -3.26 -17.57
N GLU A 248 -8.00 -1.98 -17.22
CA GLU A 248 -6.90 -1.15 -17.71
C GLU A 248 -5.58 -1.63 -17.12
N LEU A 249 -5.46 -1.81 -15.80
CA LEU A 249 -4.22 -2.27 -15.18
C LEU A 249 -3.82 -3.67 -15.66
N THR A 250 -4.78 -4.58 -15.87
CA THR A 250 -4.50 -5.88 -16.51
C THR A 250 -3.94 -5.70 -17.92
N ALA A 251 -4.53 -4.85 -18.76
CA ALA A 251 -4.01 -4.59 -20.11
C ALA A 251 -2.59 -3.99 -20.08
N MET A 252 -2.34 -3.04 -19.18
CA MET A 252 -1.03 -2.39 -18.99
C MET A 252 0.08 -3.38 -18.63
N ILE A 253 -0.22 -4.34 -17.77
CA ILE A 253 0.72 -5.39 -17.38
C ILE A 253 0.89 -6.40 -18.54
N ASN A 254 -0.21 -6.82 -19.18
CA ASN A 254 -0.17 -7.77 -20.30
C ASN A 254 0.64 -7.22 -21.50
N ASP A 255 0.59 -5.92 -21.78
CA ASP A 255 1.40 -5.26 -22.82
C ASP A 255 2.91 -5.24 -22.49
N ARG A 256 3.31 -5.57 -21.25
CA ARG A 256 4.71 -5.63 -20.79
C ARG A 256 5.26 -7.05 -20.63
N VAL A 257 4.41 -8.09 -20.62
CA VAL A 257 4.82 -9.45 -20.26
C VAL A 257 4.50 -10.48 -21.35
N GLU A 258 5.26 -11.58 -21.37
CA GLU A 258 4.98 -12.72 -22.25
C GLU A 258 3.89 -13.64 -21.67
N ASP A 259 3.24 -14.44 -22.51
CA ASP A 259 2.21 -15.45 -22.14
C ASP A 259 2.62 -16.41 -21.00
N SER A 260 3.93 -16.57 -20.74
CA SER A 260 4.45 -17.42 -19.66
C SER A 260 4.66 -16.70 -18.33
N SER A 261 4.49 -15.37 -18.27
CA SER A 261 4.68 -14.59 -17.05
C SER A 261 3.64 -14.89 -15.99
N LYS A 262 4.07 -14.87 -14.72
CA LYS A 262 3.18 -14.96 -13.55
C LYS A 262 2.43 -13.66 -13.23
N LEU A 263 2.73 -12.58 -13.95
CA LEU A 263 1.99 -11.32 -13.87
C LEU A 263 0.89 -11.19 -14.93
N LEU A 264 0.80 -12.12 -15.88
CA LEU A 264 -0.28 -12.14 -16.88
C LEU A 264 -1.65 -12.14 -16.17
N ASP A 265 -2.55 -11.26 -16.61
CA ASP A 265 -3.90 -11.03 -16.08
C ASP A 265 -3.98 -10.58 -14.61
N SER A 266 -2.86 -10.25 -13.96
CA SER A 266 -2.82 -10.01 -12.51
C SER A 266 -3.34 -8.65 -12.03
N GLY A 267 -3.46 -7.65 -12.91
CA GLY A 267 -3.87 -6.29 -12.55
C GLY A 267 -5.26 -6.22 -11.91
N GLN A 268 -6.17 -7.11 -12.29
CA GLN A 268 -7.52 -7.20 -11.70
C GLN A 268 -7.49 -7.56 -10.20
N TRP A 269 -6.58 -8.45 -9.78
CA TRP A 269 -6.43 -8.85 -8.38
C TRP A 269 -5.79 -7.71 -7.56
N MET A 270 -4.84 -7.00 -8.14
CA MET A 270 -4.22 -5.83 -7.49
C MET A 270 -5.24 -4.70 -7.26
N VAL A 271 -6.14 -4.43 -8.22
CA VAL A 271 -7.22 -3.44 -8.04
C VAL A 271 -8.29 -3.91 -7.05
N GLN A 272 -8.61 -5.22 -7.03
CA GLN A 272 -9.49 -5.80 -6.01
C GLN A 272 -8.91 -5.58 -4.59
N ASP A 273 -7.64 -5.92 -4.38
CA ASP A 273 -6.95 -5.73 -3.11
C ASP A 273 -6.76 -4.25 -2.74
N GLN A 274 -6.60 -3.35 -3.71
CA GLN A 274 -6.60 -1.91 -3.46
C GLN A 274 -7.91 -1.45 -2.84
N ASN A 275 -9.03 -1.94 -3.35
CA ASN A 275 -10.36 -1.55 -2.89
C ASN A 275 -10.72 -2.20 -1.54
N GLN A 276 -10.19 -3.40 -1.26
CA GLN A 276 -10.39 -4.11 0.01
C GLN A 276 -9.43 -3.62 1.12
N TYR A 277 -8.11 -3.71 0.89
CA TYR A 277 -7.06 -3.57 1.91
C TYR A 277 -6.31 -2.24 1.88
N GLY A 278 -6.65 -1.36 0.93
CA GLY A 278 -6.19 0.03 0.96
C GLY A 278 -4.78 0.27 0.42
N ILE A 279 -4.33 -0.53 -0.55
CA ILE A 279 -2.95 -0.52 -1.07
C ILE A 279 -2.97 -0.18 -2.57
N ASN A 280 -2.26 0.87 -2.99
CA ASN A 280 -2.21 1.30 -4.39
C ASN A 280 -1.79 0.16 -5.34
N ALA A 281 -2.69 -0.23 -6.25
CA ALA A 281 -2.49 -1.36 -7.16
C ALA A 281 -1.36 -1.14 -8.17
N LEU A 282 -1.13 0.10 -8.62
CA LEU A 282 -0.06 0.42 -9.56
C LEU A 282 1.31 0.38 -8.86
N LEU A 283 1.41 0.82 -7.61
CA LEU A 283 2.62 0.63 -6.80
C LEU A 283 2.92 -0.87 -6.58
N VAL A 284 1.89 -1.68 -6.30
CA VAL A 284 2.03 -3.15 -6.19
C VAL A 284 2.49 -3.77 -7.51
N ALA A 285 1.97 -3.33 -8.65
CA ALA A 285 2.40 -3.79 -9.97
C ALA A 285 3.89 -3.50 -10.23
N GLY A 286 4.36 -2.29 -9.92
CA GLY A 286 5.76 -1.90 -10.06
C GLY A 286 6.70 -2.65 -9.13
N ILE A 287 6.30 -2.92 -7.88
CA ILE A 287 7.09 -3.79 -6.98
C ILE A 287 7.12 -5.22 -7.52
N ALA A 288 5.98 -5.78 -7.91
CA ALA A 288 5.92 -7.15 -8.43
C ALA A 288 6.81 -7.30 -9.68
N ALA A 289 6.81 -6.31 -10.56
CA ALA A 289 7.71 -6.26 -11.71
C ALA A 289 9.20 -6.24 -11.30
N ASN A 290 9.57 -5.48 -10.26
CA ASN A 290 10.93 -5.42 -9.72
C ASN A 290 11.38 -6.77 -9.15
N GLU A 291 10.61 -7.31 -8.19
CA GLU A 291 10.96 -8.50 -7.41
C GLU A 291 10.94 -9.80 -8.24
N SER A 292 10.08 -9.86 -9.27
CA SER A 292 9.92 -11.07 -10.08
C SER A 292 10.47 -10.97 -11.50
N SER A 293 11.19 -9.90 -11.85
CA SER A 293 11.62 -9.62 -13.23
C SER A 293 10.44 -9.74 -14.21
N TRP A 294 9.39 -8.94 -14.00
CA TRP A 294 8.14 -9.00 -14.76
C TRP A 294 7.48 -10.39 -14.76
N GLY A 295 7.50 -11.10 -13.63
CA GLY A 295 6.91 -12.43 -13.43
C GLY A 295 7.68 -13.60 -14.04
N MET A 296 8.94 -13.38 -14.43
CA MET A 296 9.79 -14.38 -15.11
C MET A 296 10.90 -14.98 -14.23
N SER A 297 11.11 -14.48 -13.00
CA SER A 297 12.11 -15.02 -12.08
C SER A 297 11.85 -16.50 -11.75
N ASN A 298 12.92 -17.27 -11.47
CA ASN A 298 12.77 -18.69 -11.13
C ASN A 298 11.85 -18.91 -9.91
N ILE A 299 11.86 -17.99 -8.94
CA ILE A 299 11.01 -18.05 -7.74
C ILE A 299 9.54 -17.82 -8.10
N SER A 300 9.21 -16.79 -8.89
CA SER A 300 7.82 -16.58 -9.33
C SER A 300 7.32 -17.76 -10.18
N GLN A 301 8.13 -18.21 -11.13
CA GLN A 301 7.79 -19.31 -12.04
C GLN A 301 7.52 -20.64 -11.31
N THR A 302 8.35 -20.99 -10.32
CA THR A 302 8.26 -22.28 -9.61
C THR A 302 7.36 -22.26 -8.37
N LYS A 303 7.19 -21.11 -7.71
CA LYS A 303 6.48 -20.99 -6.42
C LYS A 303 5.27 -20.04 -6.44
N ASN A 304 4.94 -19.44 -7.59
CA ASN A 304 3.97 -18.33 -7.73
C ASN A 304 4.27 -17.11 -6.83
N ASN A 305 5.51 -17.00 -6.33
CA ASN A 305 5.91 -15.98 -5.36
C ASN A 305 6.46 -14.76 -6.11
N LEU A 306 5.63 -13.75 -6.27
CA LEU A 306 5.90 -12.54 -7.06
C LEU A 306 6.75 -11.49 -6.32
N PHE A 307 6.85 -11.59 -4.99
CA PHE A 307 7.44 -10.55 -4.13
C PHE A 307 8.60 -11.06 -3.26
N GLY A 308 9.12 -12.26 -3.55
CA GLY A 308 10.25 -12.84 -2.80
C GLY A 308 9.95 -13.26 -1.35
N ILE A 309 8.68 -13.31 -0.93
CA ILE A 309 8.27 -13.46 0.47
C ILE A 309 8.83 -14.76 1.08
N ALA A 310 9.52 -14.66 2.21
CA ALA A 310 10.11 -15.79 2.94
C ALA A 310 9.51 -15.97 4.34
N ALA A 311 9.47 -17.22 4.81
CA ALA A 311 9.20 -17.51 6.22
C ALA A 311 10.52 -17.44 7.01
N ALA A 312 10.65 -16.43 7.87
CA ALA A 312 11.64 -16.24 8.95
C ALA A 312 12.86 -17.20 8.98
N ASP A 313 14.02 -16.62 8.70
CA ASP A 313 15.35 -16.96 9.24
C ASP A 313 15.79 -18.44 9.20
N SER A 314 16.46 -18.84 8.09
CA SER A 314 17.68 -19.68 8.10
C SER A 314 18.08 -20.32 6.75
N ASN A 315 17.23 -20.32 5.70
CA ASN A 315 17.62 -20.89 4.39
C ASN A 315 16.76 -20.40 3.18
N PRO A 316 17.15 -19.33 2.46
CA PRO A 316 16.29 -18.67 1.46
C PRO A 316 15.87 -19.56 0.26
N GLY A 317 16.75 -20.48 -0.18
CA GLY A 317 16.47 -21.31 -1.37
C GLY A 317 15.39 -22.38 -1.11
N GLU A 318 15.30 -22.88 0.12
CA GLU A 318 14.33 -23.92 0.52
C GLU A 318 13.09 -23.34 1.22
N LEU A 319 13.12 -22.10 1.71
CA LEU A 319 12.08 -21.52 2.60
C LEU A 319 11.25 -20.36 2.02
N SER A 320 11.51 -19.83 0.82
CA SER A 320 10.57 -18.86 0.22
C SER A 320 9.20 -19.52 0.00
N TYR A 321 8.11 -18.80 0.34
CA TYR A 321 6.77 -19.38 0.34
C TYR A 321 6.36 -19.86 -1.07
N GLU A 322 5.70 -21.01 -1.13
CA GLU A 322 4.96 -21.49 -2.30
C GLU A 322 3.49 -21.12 -2.15
N PHE A 323 2.97 -20.36 -3.12
CA PHE A 323 1.58 -19.94 -3.16
C PHE A 323 0.78 -20.79 -4.15
N GLU A 324 -0.49 -21.06 -3.84
CA GLU A 324 -1.38 -21.83 -4.73
C GLU A 324 -1.61 -21.15 -6.08
N SER A 325 -1.55 -19.82 -6.12
CA SER A 325 -1.70 -18.98 -7.31
C SER A 325 -0.98 -17.63 -7.14
N PRO A 326 -0.70 -16.90 -8.23
CA PRO A 326 -0.23 -15.52 -8.15
C PRO A 326 -1.22 -14.58 -7.42
N GLU A 327 -2.53 -14.80 -7.58
CA GLU A 327 -3.59 -14.10 -6.82
C GLU A 327 -3.40 -14.26 -5.31
N ALA A 328 -3.17 -15.49 -4.82
CA ALA A 328 -2.96 -15.75 -3.40
C ALA A 328 -1.67 -15.09 -2.88
N CYS A 329 -0.63 -14.98 -3.71
CA CYS A 329 0.59 -14.25 -3.38
C CYS A 329 0.36 -12.74 -3.28
N ILE A 330 -0.40 -12.15 -4.22
CA ILE A 330 -0.76 -10.73 -4.22
C ILE A 330 -1.59 -10.40 -2.97
N ARG A 331 -2.59 -11.22 -2.63
CA ARG A 331 -3.41 -11.03 -1.42
C ARG A 331 -2.61 -11.13 -0.13
N GLU A 332 -1.71 -12.11 0.01
CA GLU A 332 -0.81 -12.17 1.17
C GLU A 332 0.08 -10.93 1.29
N TYR A 333 0.59 -10.46 0.15
CA TYR A 333 1.46 -9.29 0.09
C TYR A 333 0.73 -8.00 0.48
N THR A 334 -0.46 -7.75 -0.06
CA THR A 334 -1.23 -6.53 0.19
C THR A 334 -1.82 -6.53 1.60
N GLN A 335 -2.52 -7.60 1.99
CA GLN A 335 -3.26 -7.70 3.25
C GLN A 335 -2.34 -7.82 4.47
N ASN A 336 -1.35 -8.72 4.41
CA ASN A 336 -0.54 -9.08 5.56
C ASN A 336 0.81 -8.37 5.52
N PHE A 337 1.56 -8.51 4.43
CA PHE A 337 2.94 -8.00 4.39
C PHE A 337 3.00 -6.46 4.40
N LEU A 338 2.33 -5.81 3.46
CA LEU A 338 2.28 -4.34 3.37
C LEU A 338 1.41 -3.74 4.47
N SER A 339 0.10 -4.00 4.47
CA SER A 339 -0.87 -3.29 5.33
C SER A 339 -0.61 -3.49 6.84
N GLN A 340 -0.18 -4.69 7.27
CA GLN A 340 0.01 -5.00 8.69
C GLN A 340 1.46 -4.95 9.20
N GLN A 341 2.48 -4.98 8.32
CA GLN A 341 3.89 -4.95 8.73
C GLN A 341 4.63 -3.69 8.30
N TYR A 342 4.63 -3.34 7.01
CA TYR A 342 5.41 -2.18 6.53
C TYR A 342 4.68 -0.85 6.68
N ILE A 343 3.36 -0.84 6.66
CA ILE A 343 2.50 0.37 6.71
C ILE A 343 1.77 0.48 8.07
N ASN A 344 2.23 -0.26 9.09
CA ASN A 344 1.65 -0.26 10.43
C ASN A 344 2.66 0.26 11.48
N PRO A 345 2.48 1.46 12.04
CA PRO A 345 3.36 2.02 13.08
C PRO A 345 3.47 1.19 14.37
N GLY A 346 2.60 0.18 14.57
CA GLY A 346 2.74 -0.80 15.64
C GLY A 346 3.74 -1.94 15.36
N ASN A 347 4.31 -2.02 14.16
CA ASN A 347 5.24 -3.05 13.72
C ASN A 347 6.67 -2.49 13.58
N TRP A 348 7.68 -3.29 13.92
CA TRP A 348 9.09 -2.90 13.89
C TRP A 348 9.62 -2.60 12.47
N LYS A 349 8.99 -3.14 11.42
CA LYS A 349 9.36 -2.88 10.02
C LYS A 349 8.95 -1.49 9.53
N TYR A 350 8.02 -0.83 10.22
CA TYR A 350 7.51 0.48 9.81
C TYR A 350 8.59 1.56 9.83
N SER A 351 8.78 2.19 8.67
CA SER A 351 9.62 3.39 8.51
C SER A 351 8.94 4.48 7.65
N GLY A 352 7.63 4.33 7.41
CA GLY A 352 6.80 5.19 6.55
C GLY A 352 6.07 4.40 5.47
N GLY A 353 4.81 4.76 5.22
CA GLY A 353 3.92 4.04 4.29
C GLY A 353 4.14 4.29 2.79
N PHE A 354 5.38 4.31 2.31
CA PHE A 354 5.77 4.59 0.91
C PHE A 354 7.02 3.78 0.50
N LEU A 355 7.40 3.76 -0.79
CA LEU A 355 8.57 3.01 -1.28
C LEU A 355 9.88 3.50 -0.62
N GLY A 356 10.16 4.80 -0.77
CA GLY A 356 11.22 5.52 -0.06
C GLY A 356 12.65 5.18 -0.44
N ASN A 357 13.55 5.41 0.51
CA ASN A 357 15.00 5.30 0.38
C ASN A 357 15.59 4.68 1.66
N LYS A 358 16.89 4.80 1.92
CA LYS A 358 17.52 4.20 3.11
C LYS A 358 17.29 4.98 4.41
N ALA A 359 16.73 6.19 4.36
CA ALA A 359 16.39 6.99 5.54
C ALA A 359 14.95 6.78 6.02
N SER A 360 14.00 6.67 5.08
CA SER A 360 12.58 6.51 5.36
C SER A 360 11.83 5.75 4.25
N GLY A 361 10.65 5.26 4.59
CA GLY A 361 9.85 4.37 3.74
C GLY A 361 10.25 2.89 3.86
N MET A 362 9.64 2.06 3.04
CA MET A 362 9.74 0.60 3.05
C MET A 362 11.17 0.09 2.77
N ASN A 363 11.93 0.78 1.92
CA ASN A 363 13.30 0.42 1.54
C ASN A 363 14.29 0.35 2.74
N VAL A 364 14.02 1.05 3.84
CA VAL A 364 14.82 0.96 5.09
C VAL A 364 14.92 -0.48 5.62
N ARG A 365 13.85 -1.28 5.49
CA ARG A 365 13.75 -2.64 6.08
C ARG A 365 13.47 -3.75 5.07
N TYR A 366 13.22 -3.42 3.80
CA TYR A 366 12.82 -4.38 2.78
C TYR A 366 14.00 -5.02 2.04
N ALA A 367 14.79 -4.24 1.30
CA ALA A 367 15.86 -4.72 0.42
C ALA A 367 17.26 -4.28 0.90
N SER A 368 18.31 -5.04 0.57
CA SER A 368 19.70 -4.60 0.74
C SER A 368 20.15 -3.57 -0.32
N ASP A 369 19.49 -3.54 -1.47
CA ASP A 369 19.68 -2.54 -2.53
C ASP A 369 19.29 -1.12 -2.04
N PRO A 370 20.24 -0.16 -1.98
CA PRO A 370 19.94 1.20 -1.52
C PRO A 370 18.95 1.96 -2.41
N TYR A 371 18.80 1.57 -3.68
CA TYR A 371 17.95 2.24 -4.67
C TYR A 371 16.72 1.39 -5.08
N TRP A 372 16.38 0.34 -4.31
CA TRP A 372 15.21 -0.51 -4.54
C TRP A 372 13.90 0.28 -4.73
N GLY A 373 13.63 1.25 -3.85
CA GLY A 373 12.39 2.04 -3.91
C GLY A 373 12.32 2.94 -5.14
N GLU A 374 13.48 3.35 -5.66
CA GLU A 374 13.63 4.15 -6.87
C GLU A 374 13.44 3.29 -8.14
N LYS A 375 14.00 2.07 -8.14
CA LYS A 375 13.75 1.04 -9.17
C LYS A 375 12.27 0.70 -9.30
N ALA A 376 11.61 0.40 -8.18
CA ALA A 376 10.16 0.15 -8.16
C ALA A 376 9.38 1.37 -8.70
N ALA A 377 9.73 2.60 -8.29
CA ALA A 377 9.12 3.82 -8.79
C ALA A 377 9.32 4.04 -10.30
N ALA A 378 10.50 3.71 -10.85
CA ALA A 378 10.75 3.76 -12.29
C ALA A 378 9.87 2.77 -13.07
N LEU A 379 9.62 1.56 -12.54
CA LEU A 379 8.72 0.58 -13.15
C LEU A 379 7.25 1.02 -13.10
N VAL A 380 6.78 1.54 -11.95
CA VAL A 380 5.46 2.18 -11.78
C VAL A 380 5.23 3.25 -12.85
N ARG A 381 6.20 4.16 -12.98
CA ARG A 381 6.18 5.25 -13.95
C ARG A 381 6.19 4.76 -15.38
N SER A 382 6.95 3.72 -15.68
CA SER A 382 7.02 3.12 -17.01
C SER A 382 5.66 2.54 -17.45
N LEU A 383 4.86 2.02 -16.51
CA LEU A 383 3.45 1.64 -16.74
C LEU A 383 2.55 2.88 -16.96
N ASP A 384 2.59 3.86 -16.06
CA ASP A 384 1.73 5.05 -16.12
C ASP A 384 1.98 5.89 -17.39
N ARG A 385 3.24 6.18 -17.73
CA ARG A 385 3.63 6.95 -18.92
C ARG A 385 3.20 6.29 -20.23
N ALA A 386 3.26 4.96 -20.31
CA ALA A 386 2.81 4.22 -21.48
C ALA A 386 1.28 4.34 -21.71
N ASN A 387 0.53 4.74 -20.67
CA ASN A 387 -0.94 4.72 -20.65
C ASN A 387 -1.59 6.08 -20.33
N GLY A 388 -0.81 7.16 -20.47
CA GLY A 388 -1.31 8.54 -20.48
C GLY A 388 -0.96 9.38 -19.25
N SER A 389 -0.12 8.89 -18.34
CA SER A 389 0.33 9.62 -17.13
C SER A 389 -0.85 10.14 -16.30
N ARG A 390 -1.71 9.22 -15.84
CA ARG A 390 -2.90 9.56 -15.05
C ARG A 390 -2.66 9.61 -13.54
N ASP A 391 -1.64 8.90 -13.06
CA ASP A 391 -1.34 8.79 -11.63
C ASP A 391 -0.16 9.67 -11.19
N GLU A 392 0.80 9.96 -12.07
CA GLU A 392 1.92 10.87 -11.79
C GLU A 392 1.41 12.30 -11.51
N GLY A 393 1.70 12.82 -10.31
CA GLY A 393 1.17 14.12 -9.87
C GLY A 393 -0.34 14.12 -9.55
N LEU A 394 -0.97 12.96 -9.35
CA LEU A 394 -2.38 12.88 -8.98
C LEU A 394 -2.63 13.43 -7.56
N TYR A 395 -1.85 13.02 -6.56
CA TYR A 395 -2.06 13.36 -5.15
C TYR A 395 -1.11 14.45 -4.62
N THR A 396 -1.61 15.19 -3.63
CA THR A 396 -0.79 16.10 -2.82
C THR A 396 0.04 15.30 -1.81
N ILE A 397 1.36 15.44 -1.89
CA ILE A 397 2.32 14.79 -0.99
C ILE A 397 2.99 15.87 -0.13
N GLY A 398 2.93 15.67 1.18
CA GLY A 398 3.64 16.45 2.18
C GLY A 398 4.76 15.63 2.81
N ILE A 399 5.92 16.23 3.03
CA ILE A 399 7.09 15.59 3.62
C ILE A 399 7.38 16.20 4.98
N LYS A 400 7.62 15.36 6.00
CA LYS A 400 8.06 15.80 7.32
C LYS A 400 9.57 16.03 7.35
N ASP A 401 9.99 17.17 7.90
CA ASP A 401 11.39 17.54 8.20
C ASP A 401 12.38 17.12 7.10
N ILE A 402 12.35 17.83 5.96
CA ILE A 402 13.24 17.54 4.81
C ILE A 402 14.73 17.70 5.19
N LEU A 403 15.01 18.65 6.09
CA LEU A 403 16.32 18.89 6.70
C LEU A 403 16.15 18.93 8.23
N PRO A 404 17.20 18.61 9.01
CA PRO A 404 17.14 18.65 10.47
C PRO A 404 17.12 20.10 11.00
N ASP A 405 16.83 20.26 12.30
CA ASP A 405 16.78 21.56 12.95
C ASP A 405 18.18 22.17 13.23
N GLU A 406 18.22 23.33 13.90
CA GLU A 406 19.47 24.02 14.28
C GLU A 406 20.38 23.22 15.23
N ASN A 407 19.90 22.12 15.80
CA ASN A 407 20.63 21.19 16.66
C ASN A 407 21.03 19.90 15.93
N GLN A 408 20.74 19.79 14.63
CA GLN A 408 20.83 18.57 13.81
C GLN A 408 19.89 17.44 14.28
N GLU A 409 18.70 17.77 14.81
CA GLU A 409 17.67 16.81 15.22
C GLU A 409 16.41 16.89 14.33
N TYR A 410 15.75 15.75 14.09
CA TYR A 410 14.43 15.68 13.43
C TYR A 410 13.30 15.52 14.46
N ALA A 411 12.09 15.99 14.16
CA ALA A 411 10.99 15.98 15.11
C ALA A 411 10.25 14.63 15.19
N ASP A 412 9.89 14.21 16.41
CA ASP A 412 8.89 13.16 16.65
C ASP A 412 7.47 13.73 16.48
N LEU A 413 6.97 13.71 15.24
CA LEU A 413 5.66 14.26 14.87
C LEU A 413 4.54 13.32 15.30
N ASN A 414 3.70 13.84 16.19
CA ASN A 414 2.58 13.11 16.77
C ASN A 414 1.37 13.16 15.81
N ILE A 415 0.90 12.00 15.37
CA ILE A 415 -0.26 11.86 14.46
C ILE A 415 -1.53 11.63 15.29
N ARG A 416 -2.57 12.44 15.04
CA ARG A 416 -3.68 12.64 15.98
C ARG A 416 -5.05 12.36 15.36
N ARG A 417 -6.00 11.98 16.21
CA ARG A 417 -7.38 11.70 15.81
C ARG A 417 -8.10 12.93 15.23
N GLU A 418 -7.89 14.11 15.82
CA GLU A 418 -8.57 15.36 15.44
C GLU A 418 -7.55 16.49 15.27
N ALA A 419 -7.92 17.55 14.53
CA ALA A 419 -7.13 18.76 14.29
C ALA A 419 -6.94 19.63 15.56
N SER A 420 -6.23 19.10 16.56
CA SER A 420 -5.88 19.77 17.82
C SER A 420 -4.70 19.07 18.51
N ALA A 421 -3.80 19.85 19.11
CA ALA A 421 -2.70 19.34 19.94
C ALA A 421 -3.18 18.62 21.21
N ASP A 422 -4.39 18.93 21.70
CA ASP A 422 -5.02 18.25 22.85
C ASP A 422 -5.72 16.93 22.46
N SER A 423 -5.82 16.62 21.16
CA SER A 423 -6.47 15.41 20.66
C SER A 423 -5.61 14.16 20.94
N THR A 424 -6.29 13.02 21.09
CA THR A 424 -5.68 11.68 21.19
C THR A 424 -4.62 11.50 20.11
N ARG A 425 -3.38 11.22 20.55
CA ARG A 425 -2.33 10.70 19.68
C ARG A 425 -2.60 9.24 19.37
N VAL A 426 -2.63 8.91 18.08
CA VAL A 426 -2.81 7.53 17.60
C VAL A 426 -1.45 6.86 17.45
N TYR A 427 -0.50 7.54 16.80
CA TYR A 427 0.91 7.12 16.71
C TYR A 427 1.83 8.34 16.57
N SER A 428 3.12 8.10 16.36
CA SER A 428 4.15 9.13 16.17
C SER A 428 5.14 8.68 15.11
N THR A 429 5.79 9.61 14.41
CA THR A 429 6.77 9.29 13.35
C THR A 429 8.10 8.76 13.88
N GLY A 430 8.43 9.02 15.15
CA GLY A 430 9.81 8.96 15.60
C GLY A 430 10.68 10.02 14.90
N LEU A 431 11.99 9.88 15.07
CA LEU A 431 13.00 10.82 14.58
C LEU A 431 13.37 10.61 13.11
N ARG A 432 12.59 9.85 12.32
CA ARG A 432 12.93 9.60 10.91
C ARG A 432 12.77 10.88 10.06
N PRO A 433 13.72 11.19 9.17
CA PRO A 433 13.58 12.30 8.22
C PRO A 433 12.60 11.95 7.09
N CYS A 434 12.24 12.95 6.29
CA CYS A 434 11.56 12.82 5.00
C CYS A 434 10.31 11.91 4.95
N MET A 435 9.58 11.75 6.07
CA MET A 435 8.38 10.90 6.07
C MET A 435 7.27 11.52 5.24
N ALA A 436 6.82 10.82 4.19
CA ALA A 436 5.76 11.25 3.30
C ALA A 436 4.36 11.00 3.85
N PHE A 437 3.47 11.95 3.61
CA PHE A 437 2.06 11.96 3.98
C PHE A 437 1.20 12.29 2.77
N LEU A 438 0.09 11.59 2.62
CA LEU A 438 -0.92 11.86 1.59
C LEU A 438 -1.90 12.90 2.16
N ILE A 439 -1.76 14.16 1.72
CA ILE A 439 -2.41 15.33 2.35
C ILE A 439 -3.80 15.55 1.77
N ARG A 440 -4.84 15.49 2.61
CA ARG A 440 -6.26 15.64 2.25
C ARG A 440 -6.78 17.07 2.41
N GLY A 441 -7.77 17.43 1.61
CA GLY A 441 -8.44 18.73 1.64
C GLY A 441 -7.62 19.91 1.13
N ASP A 442 -8.26 21.08 1.09
CA ASP A 442 -7.71 22.35 0.58
C ASP A 442 -6.61 22.99 1.45
N GLY A 443 -6.09 22.29 2.47
CA GLY A 443 -5.04 22.79 3.36
C GLY A 443 -5.31 22.57 4.87
N PRO A 444 -4.53 23.22 5.76
CA PRO A 444 -4.53 22.89 7.18
C PRO A 444 -5.71 23.53 7.93
N VAL A 445 -6.42 22.71 8.71
CA VAL A 445 -7.48 23.14 9.62
C VAL A 445 -6.90 23.26 11.03
N ASN A 446 -7.08 24.41 11.68
CA ASN A 446 -6.51 24.72 13.01
C ASN A 446 -4.98 24.50 13.14
N GLY A 447 -4.23 24.60 12.03
CA GLY A 447 -2.79 24.32 12.00
C GLY A 447 -2.44 22.85 11.79
N PHE A 448 -3.39 21.99 11.44
CA PHE A 448 -3.17 20.58 11.14
C PHE A 448 -3.63 20.24 9.74
N TYR A 449 -2.79 19.58 8.94
CA TYR A 449 -3.23 18.89 7.74
C TYR A 449 -4.06 17.67 8.12
N GLN A 450 -5.14 17.41 7.38
CA GLN A 450 -5.75 16.09 7.37
C GLN A 450 -4.86 15.18 6.52
N VAL A 451 -4.54 13.99 7.01
CA VAL A 451 -3.68 13.02 6.32
C VAL A 451 -4.36 11.67 6.27
N GLN A 452 -4.24 10.96 5.15
CA GLN A 452 -4.64 9.56 5.07
C GLN A 452 -3.82 8.74 6.07
N SER A 453 -4.44 7.82 6.82
CA SER A 453 -3.69 7.08 7.85
C SER A 453 -2.98 5.87 7.27
N ASP A 454 -1.67 5.78 7.50
CA ASP A 454 -0.88 4.57 7.20
C ASP A 454 -1.54 3.30 7.80
N PRO A 455 -1.81 3.21 9.11
CA PRO A 455 -2.49 2.05 9.67
C PRO A 455 -4.00 2.02 9.36
N VAL A 456 -4.55 0.81 9.34
CA VAL A 456 -5.97 0.56 9.61
C VAL A 456 -6.31 1.09 11.01
N LEU A 457 -7.45 1.76 11.16
CA LEU A 457 -7.85 2.41 12.42
C LEU A 457 -9.02 1.68 13.11
N SER A 458 -9.16 1.91 14.42
CA SER A 458 -10.43 1.66 15.11
C SER A 458 -11.57 2.45 14.45
N SER A 459 -12.80 1.97 14.55
CA SER A 459 -13.98 2.62 13.94
C SER A 459 -14.23 4.05 14.43
N ASP A 460 -13.68 4.43 15.58
CA ASP A 460 -13.72 5.79 16.11
C ASP A 460 -12.43 6.60 15.89
N ARG A 461 -11.46 6.07 15.14
CA ARG A 461 -10.14 6.65 14.81
C ARG A 461 -9.27 6.99 16.03
N SER A 462 -9.54 6.39 17.21
CA SER A 462 -8.78 6.65 18.44
C SER A 462 -7.51 5.80 18.61
N ALA A 463 -7.41 4.68 17.90
CA ALA A 463 -6.29 3.76 17.96
C ALA A 463 -6.01 3.14 16.57
N ILE A 464 -4.83 2.51 16.44
CA ILE A 464 -4.57 1.52 15.39
C ILE A 464 -5.55 0.35 15.62
N GLY A 465 -6.23 -0.07 14.55
CA GLY A 465 -7.17 -1.18 14.58
C GLY A 465 -6.49 -2.54 14.47
N ASP A 466 -7.25 -3.60 14.73
CA ASP A 466 -6.88 -4.94 14.28
C ASP A 466 -6.92 -4.94 12.75
N GLY A 467 -5.89 -5.51 12.10
CA GLY A 467 -5.70 -5.40 10.64
C GLY A 467 -6.83 -6.03 9.81
N GLY A 468 -7.01 -5.53 8.58
CA GLY A 468 -8.08 -5.97 7.68
C GLY A 468 -8.41 -4.92 6.63
N ASP A 469 -9.71 -4.78 6.36
CA ASP A 469 -10.25 -3.89 5.33
C ASP A 469 -9.94 -2.42 5.62
N TYR A 470 -9.70 -1.65 4.57
CA TYR A 470 -9.28 -0.25 4.66
C TYR A 470 -10.32 0.67 4.01
N ASN A 471 -11.04 1.40 4.84
CA ASN A 471 -12.01 2.39 4.38
C ASN A 471 -11.33 3.75 4.20
N TYR A 472 -10.91 4.07 2.97
CA TYR A 472 -10.22 5.32 2.69
C TYR A 472 -10.98 6.58 3.14
N ALA A 473 -12.32 6.59 3.05
CA ALA A 473 -13.13 7.75 3.40
C ALA A 473 -13.02 8.09 4.91
N SER A 474 -13.01 7.06 5.78
CA SER A 474 -12.95 7.23 7.23
C SER A 474 -11.54 7.08 7.83
N MET A 475 -10.59 6.39 7.18
CA MET A 475 -9.26 6.14 7.71
C MET A 475 -8.29 7.30 7.45
N TYR A 476 -8.55 8.42 8.14
CA TYR A 476 -7.69 9.60 8.16
C TYR A 476 -7.40 10.06 9.58
N LEU A 477 -6.30 10.80 9.72
CA LEU A 477 -5.82 11.42 10.95
C LEU A 477 -5.36 12.85 10.65
N TYR A 478 -4.69 13.49 11.61
CA TYR A 478 -4.20 14.86 11.51
C TYR A 478 -2.74 14.95 11.93
N ALA A 479 -1.96 15.70 11.15
CA ALA A 479 -0.56 15.98 11.37
C ALA A 479 -0.34 17.50 11.46
N SER A 480 0.55 17.95 12.35
CA SER A 480 0.80 19.38 12.55
C SER A 480 1.48 19.98 11.32
N ALA A 481 0.91 21.05 10.76
CA ALA A 481 1.40 21.67 9.53
C ALA A 481 2.78 22.31 9.69
N ASP A 482 3.16 22.71 10.92
CA ASP A 482 4.46 23.30 11.26
C ASP A 482 5.67 22.41 10.90
N TYR A 483 5.47 21.11 10.64
CA TYR A 483 6.52 20.14 10.33
C TYR A 483 6.43 19.57 8.91
N ILE A 484 5.41 19.95 8.11
CA ILE A 484 5.13 19.34 6.80
C ILE A 484 5.22 20.37 5.69
N GLU A 485 6.14 20.12 4.75
CA GLU A 485 6.28 20.87 3.51
C GLU A 485 5.58 20.14 2.36
N ILE A 486 4.86 20.87 1.50
CA ILE A 486 4.15 20.29 0.35
C ILE A 486 5.09 20.25 -0.86
N VAL A 487 5.58 19.05 -1.20
CA VAL A 487 6.56 18.83 -2.29
C VAL A 487 5.90 18.44 -3.62
N SER A 488 4.65 17.97 -3.57
CA SER A 488 3.82 17.73 -4.75
C SER A 488 2.43 18.29 -4.47
N SER A 489 1.95 19.16 -5.35
CA SER A 489 0.56 19.63 -5.35
C SER A 489 -0.25 18.78 -6.33
N GLY A 490 -1.17 17.96 -5.81
CA GLY A 490 -1.94 17.02 -6.61
C GLY A 490 -2.85 17.72 -7.63
N SER A 491 -2.95 17.15 -8.82
CA SER A 491 -3.96 17.51 -9.82
C SER A 491 -5.35 17.01 -9.44
N SER A 492 -5.43 15.97 -8.60
CA SER A 492 -6.65 15.66 -7.88
C SER A 492 -6.89 16.77 -6.84
N SER A 493 -8.07 17.41 -6.93
CA SER A 493 -8.87 17.46 -5.71
C SER A 493 -8.98 16.01 -5.28
N TRP A 494 -8.51 15.69 -4.08
CA TRP A 494 -8.62 14.36 -3.50
C TRP A 494 -10.02 13.76 -3.77
N PRO A 495 -10.19 12.43 -3.67
CA PRO A 495 -11.46 11.86 -3.25
C PRO A 495 -11.81 12.28 -1.80
N ASP A 496 -11.78 13.58 -1.48
CA ASP A 496 -12.78 14.24 -0.63
C ASP A 496 -14.17 13.90 -1.18
N ASN A 497 -14.27 13.66 -2.49
CA ASN A 497 -15.23 12.75 -3.10
C ASN A 497 -14.74 11.29 -3.13
N PHE A 498 -14.86 10.56 -2.01
CA PHE A 498 -15.19 9.12 -2.02
C PHE A 498 -16.66 8.91 -2.45
N GLY A 499 -17.02 9.65 -3.49
CA GLY A 499 -18.28 10.36 -3.62
C GLY A 499 -18.86 10.88 -2.29
N GLU A 500 -18.88 12.20 -2.06
CA GLU A 500 -20.22 12.80 -2.06
C GLU A 500 -20.79 12.42 -3.43
N LEU A 501 -21.55 11.32 -3.42
CA LEU A 501 -21.93 10.57 -4.60
C LEU A 501 -22.39 11.57 -5.66
N SER A 502 -21.72 11.63 -6.83
CA SER A 502 -21.92 12.67 -7.86
C SER A 502 -23.37 12.76 -8.41
N PHE A 503 -24.20 11.85 -7.92
CA PHE A 503 -25.65 11.86 -7.85
C PHE A 503 -26.18 13.05 -7.02
N ASN A 504 -26.68 14.08 -7.71
CA ASN A 504 -27.27 15.30 -7.12
C ASN A 504 -28.50 15.04 -6.20
N ASP A 505 -28.97 13.80 -6.12
CA ASP A 505 -30.09 13.34 -5.30
C ASP A 505 -29.67 12.49 -4.09
N ILE A 506 -28.37 12.45 -3.77
CA ILE A 506 -27.83 11.89 -2.53
C ILE A 506 -27.28 13.00 -1.64
N ASN A 507 -27.56 12.93 -0.34
CA ASN A 507 -27.05 13.85 0.68
C ASN A 507 -26.29 13.04 1.75
N VAL A 508 -25.12 13.52 2.18
CA VAL A 508 -24.24 12.85 3.17
C VAL A 508 -24.89 12.57 4.52
N GLU A 509 -25.88 13.35 4.95
CA GLU A 509 -26.65 13.12 6.18
C GLU A 509 -27.78 12.08 6.01
N SER A 510 -27.94 11.48 4.84
CA SER A 510 -28.98 10.47 4.58
C SER A 510 -28.66 9.15 5.26
N TRP A 511 -29.65 8.53 5.91
CA TRP A 511 -29.49 7.24 6.61
C TRP A 511 -28.96 6.08 5.74
N PHE A 512 -29.08 6.20 4.42
CA PHE A 512 -28.61 5.22 3.43
C PHE A 512 -27.27 5.57 2.78
N TYR A 513 -26.65 6.71 3.13
CA TYR A 513 -25.49 7.24 2.42
C TYR A 513 -24.34 6.22 2.35
N ASP A 514 -23.92 5.72 3.51
CA ASP A 514 -22.83 4.74 3.64
C ASP A 514 -23.11 3.48 2.80
N ALA A 515 -24.36 3.02 2.79
CA ALA A 515 -24.77 1.86 2.00
C ALA A 515 -24.72 2.15 0.49
N VAL A 516 -25.17 3.31 0.04
CA VAL A 516 -25.08 3.67 -1.38
C VAL A 516 -23.62 3.83 -1.80
N ALA A 517 -22.78 4.45 -0.97
CA ALA A 517 -21.35 4.62 -1.22
C ALA A 517 -20.62 3.27 -1.29
N TYR A 518 -20.82 2.38 -0.31
CA TYR A 518 -20.22 1.05 -0.27
C TYR A 518 -20.49 0.29 -1.58
N ILE A 519 -21.74 0.19 -2.00
CA ILE A 519 -22.18 -0.71 -3.09
C ILE A 519 -21.93 -0.10 -4.46
N TYR A 520 -21.81 1.23 -4.53
CA TYR A 520 -21.31 1.94 -5.69
C TYR A 520 -19.80 1.71 -5.87
N ASN A 521 -19.01 1.80 -4.79
CA ASN A 521 -17.57 1.58 -4.83
C ASN A 521 -17.21 0.11 -5.16
N HIS A 522 -18.01 -0.85 -4.70
CA HIS A 522 -17.91 -2.26 -5.11
C HIS A 522 -18.54 -2.54 -6.51
N GLN A 523 -18.93 -1.51 -7.26
CA GLN A 523 -19.51 -1.56 -8.62
C GLN A 523 -20.83 -2.35 -8.79
N ILE A 524 -21.36 -2.93 -7.71
CA ILE A 524 -22.59 -3.72 -7.66
C ILE A 524 -23.80 -2.88 -8.09
N MET A 525 -23.91 -1.64 -7.62
CA MET A 525 -24.96 -0.69 -8.01
C MET A 525 -24.38 0.53 -8.72
N THR A 526 -24.94 0.87 -9.87
CA THR A 526 -24.60 2.08 -10.64
C THR A 526 -25.75 3.09 -10.59
N GLY A 527 -25.48 4.36 -10.93
CA GLY A 527 -26.51 5.40 -11.06
C GLY A 527 -27.56 5.08 -12.13
N MET A 528 -28.73 5.70 -12.03
CA MET A 528 -29.74 5.64 -13.10
C MET A 528 -29.40 6.57 -14.27
N THR A 529 -28.62 7.62 -13.99
CA THR A 529 -27.86 8.40 -14.97
C THR A 529 -26.49 8.71 -14.38
N GLU A 530 -25.62 9.35 -15.16
CA GLU A 530 -24.31 9.87 -14.70
C GLU A 530 -24.40 10.65 -13.38
N ASN A 531 -25.45 11.45 -13.18
CA ASN A 531 -25.57 12.39 -12.06
C ASN A 531 -26.86 12.21 -11.22
N VAL A 532 -27.49 11.02 -11.25
CA VAL A 532 -28.69 10.66 -10.46
C VAL A 532 -28.66 9.19 -10.03
N PHE A 533 -28.75 8.91 -8.72
CA PHE A 533 -28.84 7.53 -8.19
C PHE A 533 -30.26 6.98 -8.19
N GLY A 534 -31.25 7.83 -7.92
CA GLY A 534 -32.64 7.47 -7.66
C GLY A 534 -32.82 6.70 -6.34
N PRO A 535 -32.41 7.20 -5.16
CA PRO A 535 -32.47 6.43 -3.91
C PRO A 535 -33.90 6.01 -3.54
N TYR A 536 -34.90 6.82 -3.89
CA TYR A 536 -36.31 6.57 -3.65
C TYR A 536 -37.03 5.90 -4.83
N GLU A 537 -36.35 5.67 -5.95
CA GLU A 537 -36.92 4.96 -7.10
C GLU A 537 -37.06 3.46 -6.80
N SER A 538 -38.11 2.83 -7.33
CA SER A 538 -38.36 1.40 -7.13
C SER A 538 -37.39 0.55 -7.92
N THR A 539 -36.82 -0.49 -7.30
CA THR A 539 -35.90 -1.41 -7.98
C THR A 539 -36.68 -2.44 -8.81
N SER A 540 -36.27 -2.69 -10.05
CA SER A 540 -36.83 -3.75 -10.89
C SER A 540 -36.18 -5.10 -10.63
N ARG A 541 -36.89 -6.18 -10.98
CA ARG A 541 -36.37 -7.56 -10.86
C ARG A 541 -35.12 -7.78 -11.73
N ALA A 542 -35.04 -7.16 -12.91
CA ALA A 542 -33.85 -7.22 -13.76
C ALA A 542 -32.65 -6.50 -13.14
N GLN A 543 -32.86 -5.31 -12.54
CA GLN A 543 -31.79 -4.58 -11.83
C GLN A 543 -31.21 -5.44 -10.70
N PHE A 544 -32.05 -6.13 -9.94
CA PHE A 544 -31.58 -6.97 -8.84
C PHE A 544 -30.83 -8.23 -9.30
N ALA A 545 -31.25 -8.86 -10.40
CA ALA A 545 -30.47 -9.95 -11.02
C ALA A 545 -29.05 -9.48 -11.42
N VAL A 546 -28.93 -8.28 -11.99
CA VAL A 546 -27.63 -7.68 -12.36
C VAL A 546 -26.76 -7.37 -11.14
N MET A 547 -27.35 -6.95 -10.01
CA MET A 547 -26.60 -6.76 -8.75
C MET A 547 -25.98 -8.08 -8.27
N LEU A 548 -26.75 -9.17 -8.26
CA LEU A 548 -26.25 -10.49 -7.86
C LEU A 548 -25.17 -11.03 -8.82
N TYR A 549 -25.33 -10.77 -10.12
CA TYR A 549 -24.34 -11.15 -11.14
C TYR A 549 -23.00 -10.44 -10.95
N ARG A 550 -23.04 -9.15 -10.60
CA ARG A 550 -21.84 -8.35 -10.25
C ARG A 550 -21.17 -8.79 -8.97
N MET A 551 -21.95 -9.24 -7.99
CA MET A 551 -21.41 -9.81 -6.74
C MET A 551 -20.63 -11.11 -6.99
N GLU A 552 -20.87 -11.79 -8.12
CA GLU A 552 -20.12 -12.98 -8.57
C GLU A 552 -18.99 -12.63 -9.56
N GLY A 553 -18.74 -11.35 -9.85
CA GLY A 553 -17.71 -10.92 -10.80
C GLY A 553 -18.11 -11.02 -12.28
N GLU A 554 -19.40 -10.93 -12.60
CA GLU A 554 -19.96 -11.00 -13.96
C GLU A 554 -19.48 -12.24 -14.78
N PRO A 555 -19.65 -13.48 -14.28
CA PRO A 555 -19.12 -14.70 -14.88
C PRO A 555 -19.67 -15.02 -16.28
N GLU A 556 -18.86 -15.65 -17.13
CA GLU A 556 -19.19 -15.91 -18.54
C GLU A 556 -20.43 -16.81 -18.73
N VAL A 557 -21.42 -16.30 -19.47
CA VAL A 557 -22.66 -17.02 -19.79
C VAL A 557 -22.58 -17.63 -21.18
N ASN A 558 -22.53 -18.96 -21.22
CA ASN A 558 -22.36 -19.73 -22.46
C ASN A 558 -23.68 -20.03 -23.21
N ASP A 559 -24.84 -19.79 -22.60
CA ASP A 559 -26.14 -19.95 -23.25
C ASP A 559 -26.46 -18.75 -24.14
N THR A 560 -27.19 -18.96 -25.24
CA THR A 560 -27.54 -17.91 -26.21
C THR A 560 -29.01 -17.48 -26.18
N GLU A 561 -29.86 -18.18 -25.44
CA GLU A 561 -31.28 -17.88 -25.26
C GLU A 561 -31.70 -18.10 -23.79
N SER A 562 -32.56 -17.24 -23.25
CA SER A 562 -33.07 -17.37 -21.89
C SER A 562 -34.26 -18.33 -21.82
N ALA A 563 -34.43 -19.01 -20.68
CA ALA A 563 -35.63 -19.79 -20.37
C ALA A 563 -36.92 -18.95 -20.25
N PHE A 564 -36.82 -17.62 -20.13
CA PHE A 564 -37.96 -16.72 -19.98
C PHE A 564 -38.25 -15.95 -21.27
N ALA A 565 -39.51 -16.01 -21.74
CA ALA A 565 -39.91 -15.43 -23.03
C ALA A 565 -39.87 -13.88 -23.07
N ASP A 566 -39.78 -13.20 -21.93
CA ASP A 566 -39.62 -11.75 -21.78
C ASP A 566 -38.17 -11.30 -21.56
N VAL A 567 -37.20 -12.20 -21.76
CA VAL A 567 -35.76 -11.95 -21.63
C VAL A 567 -35.08 -12.22 -22.99
N PRO A 568 -35.14 -11.27 -23.94
CA PRO A 568 -34.44 -11.41 -25.22
C PRO A 568 -32.92 -11.36 -25.01
N ALA A 569 -32.16 -11.94 -25.95
CA ALA A 569 -30.70 -11.93 -25.91
C ALA A 569 -30.10 -10.51 -26.09
N GLY A 570 -28.89 -10.30 -25.58
CA GLY A 570 -28.12 -9.06 -25.77
C GLY A 570 -28.73 -7.81 -25.13
N GLN A 571 -29.55 -7.96 -24.08
CA GLN A 571 -29.94 -6.85 -23.21
C GLN A 571 -28.95 -6.76 -22.04
N TRP A 572 -28.86 -5.58 -21.42
CA TRP A 572 -28.02 -5.32 -20.24
C TRP A 572 -28.31 -6.21 -19.02
N PHE A 573 -29.41 -6.97 -19.04
CA PHE A 573 -29.80 -7.93 -17.99
C PHE A 573 -29.77 -9.39 -18.44
N SER A 574 -29.54 -9.69 -19.72
CA SER A 574 -29.77 -11.04 -20.28
C SER A 574 -28.89 -12.07 -19.57
N ASP A 575 -27.59 -11.80 -19.54
CA ASP A 575 -26.57 -12.72 -19.02
C ASP A 575 -26.76 -12.90 -17.52
N ALA A 576 -26.93 -11.81 -16.77
CA ALA A 576 -27.25 -11.84 -15.34
C ALA A 576 -28.48 -12.67 -14.99
N ILE A 577 -29.56 -12.59 -15.78
CA ILE A 577 -30.76 -13.41 -15.57
C ILE A 577 -30.51 -14.87 -15.96
N MET A 578 -29.77 -15.12 -17.04
CA MET A 578 -29.46 -16.47 -17.49
C MET A 578 -28.56 -17.21 -16.49
N TRP A 579 -27.48 -16.58 -16.05
CA TRP A 579 -26.64 -17.03 -14.94
C TRP A 579 -27.48 -17.29 -13.67
N ALA A 580 -28.25 -16.30 -13.19
CA ALA A 580 -29.02 -16.46 -11.96
C ALA A 580 -30.08 -17.57 -12.05
N GLN A 581 -30.55 -17.90 -13.25
CA GLN A 581 -31.46 -19.01 -13.50
C GLN A 581 -30.72 -20.36 -13.52
N GLN A 582 -29.55 -20.44 -14.16
CA GLN A 582 -28.70 -21.64 -14.17
C GLN A 582 -28.27 -22.02 -12.75
N GLU A 583 -27.91 -21.01 -11.94
CA GLU A 583 -27.52 -21.15 -10.54
C GLU A 583 -28.70 -21.41 -9.58
N GLY A 584 -29.95 -21.41 -10.07
CA GLY A 584 -31.15 -21.68 -9.28
C GLY A 584 -31.60 -20.54 -8.36
N ILE A 585 -30.91 -19.40 -8.40
CA ILE A 585 -31.20 -18.19 -7.62
C ILE A 585 -32.59 -17.63 -8.01
N ILE A 586 -32.91 -17.61 -9.31
CA ILE A 586 -34.21 -17.17 -9.82
C ILE A 586 -35.00 -18.29 -10.51
N THR A 587 -36.33 -18.17 -10.40
CA THR A 587 -37.31 -19.13 -10.95
C THR A 587 -38.33 -18.50 -11.89
N GLY A 588 -38.29 -17.18 -12.07
CA GLY A 588 -39.39 -16.42 -12.68
C GLY A 588 -40.71 -16.54 -11.90
N TYR A 589 -41.82 -16.17 -12.54
CA TYR A 589 -43.17 -16.44 -12.04
C TYR A 589 -43.57 -17.89 -12.33
N THR A 590 -43.98 -18.62 -11.29
CA THR A 590 -44.36 -20.04 -11.38
C THR A 590 -45.87 -20.24 -11.53
N ASP A 591 -46.68 -19.22 -11.27
CA ASP A 591 -48.15 -19.28 -11.32
C ASP A 591 -48.80 -18.00 -11.89
N GLY A 592 -50.13 -18.04 -12.01
CA GLY A 592 -50.94 -16.92 -12.50
C GLY A 592 -50.73 -16.57 -13.99
N PRO A 593 -51.23 -15.39 -14.44
CA PRO A 593 -51.16 -14.96 -15.84
C PRO A 593 -49.76 -14.64 -16.37
N LYS A 594 -48.75 -14.59 -15.49
CA LYS A 594 -47.34 -14.35 -15.84
C LYS A 594 -46.47 -15.62 -15.77
N ALA A 595 -47.06 -16.79 -15.50
CA ALA A 595 -46.31 -18.04 -15.36
C ALA A 595 -45.38 -18.29 -16.57
N GLY A 596 -44.10 -18.55 -16.31
CA GLY A 596 -43.06 -18.73 -17.32
C GLY A 596 -42.39 -17.44 -17.81
N LEU A 597 -42.75 -16.27 -17.26
CA LEU A 597 -42.04 -15.00 -17.48
C LEU A 597 -41.15 -14.66 -16.28
N PHE A 598 -40.10 -13.89 -16.50
CA PHE A 598 -39.26 -13.36 -15.42
C PHE A 598 -39.86 -12.11 -14.78
N GLY A 599 -40.49 -11.24 -15.56
CA GLY A 599 -40.95 -9.92 -15.15
C GLY A 599 -39.83 -8.89 -15.10
N THR A 600 -39.05 -8.75 -16.19
CA THR A 600 -37.85 -7.88 -16.24
C THR A 600 -38.07 -6.45 -15.70
N ALA A 601 -39.16 -5.82 -16.13
CA ALA A 601 -39.54 -4.46 -15.74
C ALA A 601 -40.48 -4.39 -14.51
N ASP A 602 -40.88 -5.53 -13.93
CA ASP A 602 -41.69 -5.52 -12.71
C ASP A 602 -40.83 -5.12 -11.51
N THR A 603 -41.39 -4.30 -10.62
CA THR A 603 -40.76 -3.89 -9.36
C THR A 603 -40.66 -5.08 -8.40
N ILE A 604 -39.53 -5.22 -7.72
CA ILE A 604 -39.28 -6.33 -6.79
C ILE A 604 -39.76 -6.00 -5.37
N THR A 605 -40.40 -6.96 -4.70
CA THR A 605 -40.85 -6.82 -3.32
C THR A 605 -39.80 -7.28 -2.31
N ARG A 606 -39.85 -6.75 -1.08
CA ARG A 606 -38.91 -7.10 0.00
C ARG A 606 -38.83 -8.62 0.26
N GLU A 607 -39.96 -9.33 0.21
CA GLU A 607 -40.00 -10.79 0.39
C GLU A 607 -39.38 -11.56 -0.80
N GLN A 608 -39.43 -11.01 -2.02
CA GLN A 608 -38.76 -11.60 -3.19
C GLN A 608 -37.25 -11.42 -3.11
N VAL A 609 -36.77 -10.25 -2.66
CA VAL A 609 -35.33 -10.00 -2.40
C VAL A 609 -34.79 -11.00 -1.37
N ALA A 610 -35.47 -11.14 -0.23
CA ALA A 610 -35.08 -12.09 0.81
C ALA A 610 -35.05 -13.55 0.31
N THR A 611 -36.04 -13.95 -0.50
CA THR A 611 -36.10 -15.30 -1.10
C THR A 611 -34.95 -15.56 -2.07
N MET A 612 -34.56 -14.57 -2.87
CA MET A 612 -33.45 -14.69 -3.83
C MET A 612 -32.08 -14.65 -3.13
N LEU A 613 -31.88 -13.77 -2.14
CA LEU A 613 -30.66 -13.76 -1.33
C LEU A 613 -30.47 -15.07 -0.55
N TYR A 614 -31.55 -15.68 -0.06
CA TYR A 614 -31.49 -16.99 0.59
C TYR A 614 -30.98 -18.09 -0.35
N ARG A 615 -31.49 -18.14 -1.59
CA ARG A 615 -31.03 -19.10 -2.61
C ARG A 615 -29.61 -18.84 -3.06
N TYR A 616 -29.21 -17.57 -3.17
CA TYR A 616 -27.82 -17.20 -3.44
C TYR A 616 -26.91 -17.66 -2.29
N ALA A 617 -27.29 -17.41 -1.03
CA ALA A 617 -26.57 -17.90 0.13
C ALA A 617 -26.48 -19.44 0.18
N GLU A 618 -27.55 -20.15 -0.18
CA GLU A 618 -27.56 -21.62 -0.31
C GLU A 618 -26.56 -22.09 -1.37
N LYS A 619 -26.56 -21.43 -2.54
CA LYS A 619 -25.63 -21.73 -3.64
C LYS A 619 -24.17 -21.49 -3.26
N LYS A 620 -23.87 -20.43 -2.50
CA LYS A 620 -22.52 -20.10 -2.00
C LYS A 620 -22.10 -20.92 -0.78
N GLY A 621 -23.02 -21.66 -0.13
CA GLY A 621 -22.73 -22.45 1.08
C GLY A 621 -22.62 -21.63 2.36
N TYR A 622 -23.24 -20.44 2.40
CA TYR A 622 -23.25 -19.54 3.57
C TYR A 622 -24.18 -20.05 4.69
N ASP A 623 -24.14 -19.37 5.85
CA ASP A 623 -24.99 -19.73 7.00
C ASP A 623 -26.49 -19.48 6.73
N LEU A 624 -27.23 -20.57 6.54
CA LEU A 624 -28.68 -20.59 6.34
C LEU A 624 -29.49 -20.66 7.64
N THR A 625 -28.88 -20.45 8.81
CA THR A 625 -29.59 -20.48 10.10
C THR A 625 -30.78 -19.51 10.10
N VAL A 626 -31.96 -20.05 10.39
CA VAL A 626 -33.22 -19.31 10.56
C VAL A 626 -33.57 -19.18 12.04
N SER A 627 -34.33 -18.15 12.40
CA SER A 627 -34.99 -18.05 13.69
C SER A 627 -36.38 -17.44 13.56
N ASN A 628 -37.21 -17.60 14.59
CA ASN A 628 -38.57 -17.04 14.62
C ASN A 628 -38.60 -15.55 14.99
N ALA A 629 -37.47 -14.83 14.97
CA ALA A 629 -37.42 -13.41 15.29
C ALA A 629 -38.35 -12.57 14.39
N TRP A 630 -38.53 -12.97 13.13
CA TRP A 630 -39.45 -12.35 12.17
C TRP A 630 -40.93 -12.43 12.59
N GLU A 631 -41.33 -13.38 13.44
CA GLU A 631 -42.71 -13.51 13.95
C GLU A 631 -43.09 -12.39 14.94
N SER A 632 -42.11 -11.62 15.43
CA SER A 632 -42.34 -10.51 16.37
C SER A 632 -42.82 -9.21 15.71
N PHE A 633 -42.70 -9.10 14.38
CA PHE A 633 -43.13 -7.92 13.63
C PHE A 633 -44.65 -7.90 13.42
N GLY A 634 -45.25 -6.71 13.48
CA GLY A 634 -46.71 -6.53 13.51
C GLY A 634 -47.47 -6.93 12.23
N ASP A 635 -46.75 -7.30 11.17
CA ASP A 635 -47.26 -7.70 9.86
C ASP A 635 -46.65 -9.01 9.32
N ALA A 636 -46.07 -9.84 10.19
CA ALA A 636 -45.52 -11.15 9.83
C ALA A 636 -46.55 -12.09 9.17
N ASP A 637 -47.85 -11.90 9.47
CA ASP A 637 -48.95 -12.64 8.84
C ASP A 637 -49.14 -12.33 7.34
N LYS A 638 -48.55 -11.24 6.84
CA LYS A 638 -48.56 -10.85 5.42
C LYS A 638 -47.43 -11.45 4.59
N VAL A 639 -46.47 -12.14 5.21
CA VAL A 639 -45.38 -12.82 4.47
C VAL A 639 -45.97 -13.97 3.66
N SER A 640 -45.80 -13.92 2.34
CA SER A 640 -46.26 -14.97 1.42
C SER A 640 -45.63 -16.32 1.76
N GLU A 641 -46.39 -17.42 1.58
CA GLU A 641 -45.94 -18.76 1.97
C GLU A 641 -44.60 -19.15 1.35
N PHE A 642 -44.36 -18.78 0.08
CA PHE A 642 -43.10 -19.05 -0.63
C PHE A 642 -41.88 -18.32 -0.06
N ALA A 643 -42.08 -17.23 0.68
CA ALA A 643 -41.01 -16.34 1.15
C ALA A 643 -40.68 -16.49 2.64
N ARG A 644 -41.43 -17.31 3.38
CA ARG A 644 -41.29 -17.44 4.85
C ARG A 644 -39.88 -17.80 5.29
N GLU A 645 -39.25 -18.76 4.62
CA GLU A 645 -37.90 -19.23 4.96
C GLU A 645 -36.84 -18.15 4.69
N GLY A 646 -36.87 -17.54 3.50
CA GLY A 646 -35.97 -16.43 3.14
C GLY A 646 -36.15 -15.21 4.05
N MET A 647 -37.39 -14.86 4.44
CA MET A 647 -37.65 -13.78 5.40
C MET A 647 -37.16 -14.13 6.82
N ALA A 648 -37.38 -15.35 7.29
CA ALA A 648 -36.91 -15.81 8.59
C ALA A 648 -35.37 -15.79 8.68
N TRP A 649 -34.70 -16.23 7.62
CA TRP A 649 -33.25 -16.17 7.47
C TRP A 649 -32.73 -14.73 7.40
N ALA A 650 -33.29 -13.88 6.52
CA ALA A 650 -32.81 -12.52 6.33
C ALA A 650 -32.95 -11.65 7.59
N VAL A 651 -33.99 -11.89 8.39
CA VAL A 651 -34.13 -11.28 9.72
C VAL A 651 -33.12 -11.85 10.71
N ASN A 652 -32.93 -13.17 10.74
CA ASN A 652 -31.96 -13.81 11.64
C ASN A 652 -30.51 -13.36 11.39
N GLN A 653 -30.13 -13.17 10.12
CA GLN A 653 -28.78 -12.74 9.76
C GLN A 653 -28.53 -11.23 9.90
N GLY A 654 -29.58 -10.42 10.15
CA GLY A 654 -29.47 -8.96 10.28
C GLY A 654 -29.56 -8.18 8.95
N ILE A 655 -29.67 -8.90 7.82
CA ILE A 655 -29.90 -8.32 6.48
C ILE A 655 -31.17 -7.47 6.48
N ILE A 656 -32.25 -7.97 7.12
CA ILE A 656 -33.50 -7.24 7.35
C ILE A 656 -33.67 -6.96 8.84
N SER A 657 -33.60 -5.69 9.24
CA SER A 657 -33.91 -5.21 10.59
C SER A 657 -35.40 -4.87 10.81
N GLY A 658 -36.20 -4.83 9.72
CA GLY A 658 -37.50 -4.17 9.70
C GLY A 658 -37.39 -2.64 9.79
N LYS A 659 -38.53 -1.95 9.83
CA LYS A 659 -38.62 -0.49 9.97
C LYS A 659 -38.96 -0.11 11.42
N GLU A 660 -38.09 0.68 12.04
CA GLU A 660 -38.18 1.02 13.48
C GLU A 660 -39.38 1.91 13.83
N ASP A 661 -39.81 2.77 12.91
CA ASP A 661 -40.91 3.72 13.08
C ASP A 661 -42.30 3.04 13.08
N THR A 662 -42.43 1.91 12.38
CA THR A 662 -43.68 1.13 12.27
C THR A 662 -43.66 -0.19 13.02
N GLY A 663 -42.49 -0.78 13.28
CA GLY A 663 -42.35 -2.14 13.81
C GLY A 663 -42.77 -3.23 12.82
N THR A 664 -42.58 -3.00 11.52
CA THR A 664 -43.04 -3.90 10.43
C THR A 664 -41.92 -4.34 9.48
N LEU A 665 -42.16 -5.45 8.79
CA LEU A 665 -41.29 -6.00 7.72
C LEU A 665 -41.64 -5.47 6.33
N GLU A 666 -42.90 -5.10 6.10
CA GLU A 666 -43.48 -4.69 4.82
C GLU A 666 -43.21 -5.67 3.65
N PRO A 667 -43.46 -6.99 3.81
CA PRO A 667 -42.93 -8.04 2.94
C PRO A 667 -43.37 -7.90 1.47
N VAL A 668 -44.64 -7.53 1.25
CA VAL A 668 -45.24 -7.35 -0.10
C VAL A 668 -45.02 -5.96 -0.69
N GLN A 669 -44.29 -5.05 -0.02
CA GLN A 669 -44.00 -3.72 -0.54
C GLN A 669 -42.80 -3.76 -1.48
N ASN A 670 -42.84 -2.92 -2.53
CA ASN A 670 -41.72 -2.70 -3.44
C ASN A 670 -40.54 -2.06 -2.70
N ILE A 671 -39.32 -2.45 -3.06
CA ILE A 671 -38.10 -1.92 -2.43
C ILE A 671 -37.53 -0.72 -3.20
N ALA A 672 -37.23 0.36 -2.48
CA ALA A 672 -36.51 1.50 -3.05
C ALA A 672 -35.02 1.16 -3.25
N ARG A 673 -34.34 1.83 -4.18
CA ARG A 673 -32.90 1.56 -4.46
C ARG A 673 -31.99 1.79 -3.25
N ALA A 674 -32.30 2.75 -2.37
CA ALA A 674 -31.61 2.94 -1.10
C ALA A 674 -31.83 1.79 -0.09
N GLU A 675 -33.04 1.22 -0.03
CA GLU A 675 -33.32 0.07 0.83
C GLU A 675 -32.66 -1.21 0.29
N MET A 676 -32.65 -1.38 -1.04
CA MET A 676 -31.91 -2.44 -1.73
C MET A 676 -30.42 -2.34 -1.43
N ALA A 677 -29.87 -1.12 -1.51
CA ALA A 677 -28.50 -0.84 -1.13
C ALA A 677 -28.24 -1.33 0.32
N THR A 678 -28.94 -0.81 1.32
CA THR A 678 -28.72 -1.22 2.72
C THR A 678 -28.83 -2.73 2.95
N MET A 679 -29.71 -3.45 2.22
CA MET A 679 -29.77 -4.91 2.31
C MET A 679 -28.58 -5.62 1.66
N LEU A 680 -28.05 -5.11 0.55
CA LEU A 680 -26.88 -5.69 -0.12
C LEU A 680 -25.57 -5.41 0.64
N MET A 681 -25.36 -4.20 1.15
CA MET A 681 -24.21 -3.90 2.02
C MET A 681 -24.16 -4.86 3.21
N ARG A 682 -25.26 -4.97 3.97
CA ARG A 682 -25.37 -5.88 5.13
C ARG A 682 -25.23 -7.35 4.79
N PHE A 683 -25.46 -7.74 3.53
CA PHE A 683 -25.23 -9.10 3.06
C PHE A 683 -23.72 -9.32 2.79
N MET A 684 -23.05 -8.36 2.15
CA MET A 684 -21.62 -8.42 1.80
C MET A 684 -20.69 -8.21 3.01
N GLU A 685 -21.08 -7.39 3.99
CA GLU A 685 -20.36 -7.26 5.26
C GLU A 685 -20.46 -8.52 6.15
N LYS A 686 -21.35 -9.45 5.80
CA LYS A 686 -21.71 -10.63 6.61
C LYS A 686 -21.08 -11.93 6.10
N PHE A 687 -20.80 -12.01 4.79
CA PHE A 687 -20.42 -13.23 4.06
C PHE A 687 -19.38 -12.95 2.98
#